data_AF-A0A6A6BSI9-F1
#
_entry.id   AF-A0A6A6BSI9-F1
#
_cell.length_a   1.000
_cell.length_b   1.000
_cell.length_c   1.000
_cell.angle_alpha   90.00
_cell.angle_beta   90.00
_cell.angle_gamma   90.00
#
_symmetry.space_group_name_H-M   'P 1'
#
loop_
_entity.id
_entity.type
_entity.pdbx_description
1 polymer ?
#
loop_
_entity_poly.entity_id
_entity_poly.type
_entity_poly.pdbx_seq_one_letter_code
_entity_poly.pdbx_strand_id
1 'polypeptide(L)'
;MLLLDYQNVLIESLLNDRLSGAPPASIDQIASDFDGVTFHISTPEAKTKILISISIKCFPDLVKYGAQEVLEREYGPFIVAPEAGYDFSVQVDLENLPAEQEARDEIVRKVSLLKRNVLAAPFEQAFDEFAALSEEASKYTSETAPQGVREGGEVRAINYRDEESIYIKAGHDRVTVIFSTVFKDETDRIFGKVFLQEFVDARRRAIQNAPQVLFRNDPPLELQSVPGIANSGAGDVGYITFVLFPRHLTLQRRYEVISHIQTFRDYFHYHIKASKAYIHSRMRRRTADFLQAVLRRARPETEEPKERKTASGRTFKQLIGTQSCPLPRCYVDRSAVVDHRACQYSYHHACATMRWPWSSSDDEAKKATGRWNYNINAIDWQHFKEPRNVIPSVLLTATTLFFIRFYKAHLRRIPSVDHIKPSLFRQKSLFGHVTSVGDADNFRIFHTPGGRLSGWGWFPGRRVPTTREELNARTIHIRIAGVDAPELAHFGRPAQPYGEEAMKWLKSMILNRRVRAYIHRRDQYDRVVASVYVRHWIFRRDVGLEMLKQGLATVYEAKAGSEFGGLEKEYRAAEAHAKHSGVGMWKEPGLLSRLIGEKKKKQQPLETPREFKTRMKALEEQKTNQAKKPCATKKRVKSA
;
A
#
# COMPACT_ATOMS: atom_id res chain seq x y z
N MET A 1 4.11 -5.20 -7.82
CA MET A 1 2.95 -5.11 -8.72
C MET A 1 1.69 -5.32 -7.90
N LEU A 2 0.75 -4.36 -7.92
CA LEU A 2 -0.49 -4.44 -7.13
C LEU A 2 -1.65 -4.93 -8.00
N LEU A 3 -1.92 -4.29 -9.13
CA LEU A 3 -2.83 -4.81 -10.16
C LEU A 3 -2.04 -5.64 -11.16
N LEU A 4 -2.67 -6.67 -11.71
CA LEU A 4 -2.10 -7.45 -12.81
C LEU A 4 -2.27 -6.69 -14.12
N ASP A 5 -1.31 -6.84 -15.04
CA ASP A 5 -1.41 -6.26 -16.37
C ASP A 5 -2.43 -7.05 -17.21
N TYR A 6 -3.15 -6.37 -18.10
CA TYR A 6 -4.19 -6.99 -18.95
C TYR A 6 -3.63 -7.63 -20.21
N GLN A 7 -2.48 -7.14 -20.66
CA GLN A 7 -1.83 -7.53 -21.90
C GLN A 7 -0.75 -8.58 -21.64
N ASN A 8 -0.51 -9.42 -22.63
CA ASN A 8 0.59 -10.37 -22.58
C ASN A 8 1.91 -9.63 -22.85
N VAL A 9 2.70 -9.43 -21.81
CA VAL A 9 3.96 -8.67 -21.85
C VAL A 9 4.96 -9.27 -22.83
N LEU A 10 4.97 -10.60 -23.01
CA LEU A 10 5.90 -11.28 -23.92
C LEU A 10 5.55 -10.96 -25.38
N ILE A 11 4.28 -11.04 -25.75
CA ILE A 11 3.80 -10.70 -27.10
C ILE A 11 4.08 -9.23 -27.39
N GLU A 12 3.78 -8.35 -26.44
CA GLU A 12 4.03 -6.91 -26.57
C GLU A 12 5.51 -6.59 -26.74
N SER A 13 6.41 -7.14 -25.91
CA SER A 13 7.84 -6.91 -26.04
C SER A 13 8.39 -7.44 -27.36
N LEU A 14 7.93 -8.62 -27.78
CA LEU A 14 8.37 -9.24 -29.04
C LEU A 14 7.95 -8.39 -30.24
N LEU A 15 6.69 -7.94 -30.27
CA LEU A 15 6.20 -7.12 -31.39
C LEU A 15 6.86 -5.75 -31.40
N ASN A 16 7.04 -5.09 -30.25
CA ASN A 16 7.76 -3.81 -30.18
C ASN A 16 9.20 -3.93 -30.69
N ASP A 17 9.91 -4.97 -30.28
CA ASP A 17 11.27 -5.22 -30.75
C ASP A 17 11.31 -5.43 -32.27
N ARG A 18 10.34 -6.16 -32.84
CA ARG A 18 10.29 -6.39 -34.30
C ARG A 18 9.87 -5.16 -35.10
N LEU A 19 8.89 -4.40 -34.61
CA LEU A 19 8.38 -3.20 -35.29
C LEU A 19 9.34 -2.01 -35.20
N SER A 20 10.24 -2.00 -34.23
CA SER A 20 11.30 -0.97 -34.10
C SER A 20 12.44 -1.12 -35.13
N GLY A 21 12.38 -2.11 -36.02
CA GLY A 21 13.33 -2.30 -37.12
C GLY A 21 14.42 -3.34 -36.85
N ALA A 22 14.21 -4.25 -35.89
CA ALA A 22 15.10 -5.41 -35.72
C ALA A 22 15.09 -6.31 -36.97
N PRO A 23 16.22 -6.96 -37.32
CA PRO A 23 16.28 -7.83 -38.49
C PRO A 23 15.28 -8.99 -38.37
N PRO A 24 14.63 -9.40 -39.49
CA PRO A 24 13.70 -10.53 -39.49
C PRO A 24 14.39 -11.81 -39.00
N ALA A 25 13.78 -12.45 -38.02
CA ALA A 25 14.28 -13.68 -37.42
C ALA A 25 13.22 -14.78 -37.53
N SER A 26 13.65 -16.04 -37.66
CA SER A 26 12.75 -17.17 -37.52
C SER A 26 12.36 -17.31 -36.05
N ILE A 27 11.06 -17.30 -35.77
CA ILE A 27 10.52 -17.42 -34.42
C ILE A 27 9.65 -18.67 -34.40
N ASP A 28 9.82 -19.46 -33.36
CA ASP A 28 8.98 -20.61 -33.02
C ASP A 28 9.01 -20.73 -31.50
N GLN A 29 7.97 -20.20 -30.84
CA GLN A 29 7.88 -20.12 -29.39
C GLN A 29 6.46 -20.39 -28.93
N ILE A 30 6.33 -21.25 -27.91
CA ILE A 30 5.07 -21.49 -27.21
C ILE A 30 5.14 -20.76 -25.86
N ALA A 31 4.16 -19.91 -25.60
CA ALA A 31 4.01 -19.19 -24.35
C ALA A 31 2.70 -19.57 -23.65
N SER A 32 2.73 -19.70 -22.33
CA SER A 32 1.52 -19.95 -21.54
C SER A 32 1.08 -18.66 -20.85
N ASP A 33 -0.23 -18.48 -20.74
CA ASP A 33 -0.86 -17.38 -20.01
C ASP A 33 -1.76 -17.95 -18.89
N PHE A 34 -2.36 -17.08 -18.09
CA PHE A 34 -3.29 -17.48 -17.05
C PHE A 34 -4.50 -18.24 -17.63
N ASP A 35 -5.22 -18.97 -16.77
CA ASP A 35 -6.37 -19.80 -17.14
C ASP A 35 -6.09 -20.99 -18.07
N GLY A 36 -4.81 -21.36 -18.23
CA GLY A 36 -4.45 -22.48 -19.10
C GLY A 36 -4.54 -22.13 -20.57
N VAL A 37 -4.52 -20.83 -20.91
CA VAL A 37 -4.41 -20.34 -22.27
C VAL A 37 -2.99 -20.56 -22.76
N THR A 38 -2.87 -20.99 -24.01
CA THR A 38 -1.57 -21.17 -24.67
C THR A 38 -1.51 -20.32 -25.94
N PHE A 39 -0.37 -19.69 -26.16
CA PHE A 39 -0.04 -18.92 -27.34
C PHE A 39 1.08 -19.63 -28.08
N HIS A 40 1.00 -19.60 -29.41
CA HIS A 40 2.05 -20.04 -30.29
C HIS A 40 2.42 -18.91 -31.22
N ILE A 41 3.68 -18.51 -31.18
CA ILE A 41 4.24 -17.41 -31.95
C ILE A 41 5.25 -18.03 -32.90
N SER A 42 4.88 -18.09 -34.18
CA SER A 42 5.66 -18.77 -35.20
C SER A 42 5.82 -17.92 -36.47
N THR A 43 6.80 -18.24 -37.29
CA THR A 43 6.99 -17.65 -38.63
C THR A 43 7.01 -18.77 -39.69
N PRO A 44 5.85 -19.34 -40.07
CA PRO A 44 5.79 -20.57 -40.86
C PRO A 44 6.17 -20.36 -42.33
N GLU A 45 5.75 -19.26 -42.96
CA GLU A 45 6.02 -18.99 -44.37
C GLU A 45 7.31 -18.19 -44.58
N ALA A 46 7.44 -17.06 -43.88
CA ALA A 46 8.51 -16.09 -44.07
C ALA A 46 8.90 -15.46 -42.74
N LYS A 47 10.17 -15.07 -42.60
CA LYS A 47 10.69 -14.37 -41.40
C LYS A 47 10.06 -12.99 -41.19
N THR A 48 9.38 -12.46 -42.20
CA THR A 48 8.68 -11.17 -42.18
C THR A 48 7.22 -11.30 -41.75
N LYS A 49 6.66 -12.52 -41.73
CA LYS A 49 5.26 -12.80 -41.38
C LYS A 49 5.21 -13.51 -40.03
N ILE A 50 4.72 -12.84 -39.01
CA ILE A 50 4.57 -13.39 -37.66
C ILE A 50 3.15 -13.90 -37.50
N LEU A 51 2.99 -15.20 -37.29
CA LEU A 51 1.74 -15.86 -36.95
C LEU A 51 1.64 -15.98 -35.43
N ILE A 52 0.51 -15.55 -34.86
CA ILE A 52 0.20 -15.64 -33.45
C ILE A 52 -1.12 -16.41 -33.32
N SER A 53 -1.02 -17.64 -32.84
CA SER A 53 -2.15 -18.53 -32.59
C SER A 53 -2.45 -18.60 -31.10
N ILE A 54 -3.73 -18.66 -30.73
CA ILE A 54 -4.20 -18.82 -29.36
C ILE A 54 -5.03 -20.10 -29.23
N SER A 55 -4.87 -20.83 -28.12
CA SER A 55 -5.76 -21.90 -27.74
C SER A 55 -6.38 -21.63 -26.36
N ILE A 56 -7.71 -21.71 -26.31
CA ILE A 56 -8.55 -21.49 -25.13
C ILE A 56 -9.55 -22.64 -25.03
N LYS A 57 -9.54 -23.36 -23.90
CA LYS A 57 -10.46 -24.48 -23.66
C LYS A 57 -11.94 -24.15 -23.89
N CYS A 58 -12.39 -22.97 -23.46
CA CYS A 58 -13.77 -22.53 -23.58
C CYS A 58 -14.08 -21.75 -24.87
N PHE A 59 -13.22 -21.82 -25.90
CA PHE A 59 -13.47 -21.08 -27.14
C PHE A 59 -14.84 -21.37 -27.79
N PRO A 60 -15.34 -22.63 -27.86
CA PRO A 60 -16.66 -22.91 -28.42
C PRO A 60 -17.81 -22.20 -27.68
N ASP A 61 -17.71 -22.10 -26.36
CA ASP A 61 -18.70 -21.39 -25.53
C ASP A 61 -18.66 -19.88 -25.84
N LEU A 62 -17.47 -19.32 -26.06
CA LEU A 62 -17.30 -17.90 -26.37
C LEU A 62 -17.84 -17.56 -27.77
N VAL A 63 -17.67 -18.46 -28.75
CA VAL A 63 -18.25 -18.30 -30.09
C VAL A 63 -19.77 -18.24 -30.03
N LYS A 64 -20.42 -19.06 -29.18
CA LYS A 64 -21.88 -19.00 -28.94
C LYS A 64 -22.34 -17.62 -28.46
N TYR A 65 -21.48 -16.89 -27.74
CA TYR A 65 -21.77 -15.56 -27.19
C TYR A 65 -21.22 -14.41 -28.06
N GLY A 66 -20.90 -14.67 -29.34
CA GLY A 66 -20.52 -13.62 -30.29
C GLY A 66 -19.04 -13.23 -30.28
N ALA A 67 -18.13 -14.10 -29.80
CA ALA A 67 -16.70 -13.82 -29.84
C ALA A 67 -16.17 -13.56 -31.27
N GLN A 68 -16.75 -14.23 -32.27
CA GLN A 68 -16.36 -14.06 -33.67
C GLN A 68 -16.54 -12.61 -34.15
N GLU A 69 -17.68 -11.98 -33.82
CA GLU A 69 -17.98 -10.60 -34.23
C GLU A 69 -17.00 -9.59 -33.61
N VAL A 70 -16.63 -9.80 -32.34
CA VAL A 70 -15.65 -8.96 -31.64
C VAL A 70 -14.26 -9.13 -32.26
N LEU A 71 -13.87 -10.35 -32.60
CA LEU A 71 -12.57 -10.63 -33.22
C LEU A 71 -12.47 -10.03 -34.62
N GLU A 72 -13.51 -10.18 -35.44
CA GLU A 72 -13.59 -9.56 -36.77
C GLU A 72 -13.53 -8.04 -36.70
N ARG A 73 -14.21 -7.44 -35.72
CA ARG A 73 -14.18 -5.99 -35.46
C ARG A 73 -12.78 -5.48 -35.12
N GLU A 74 -12.05 -6.18 -34.24
CA GLU A 74 -10.76 -5.71 -33.73
C GLU A 74 -9.58 -6.09 -34.64
N TYR A 75 -9.62 -7.25 -35.28
CA TYR A 75 -8.49 -7.85 -35.99
C TYR A 75 -8.72 -8.07 -37.49
N GLY A 76 -9.90 -7.76 -38.05
CA GLY A 76 -10.31 -8.03 -39.43
C GLY A 76 -9.19 -8.20 -40.49
N PRO A 77 -8.32 -7.21 -40.73
CA PRO A 77 -7.27 -7.31 -41.77
C PRO A 77 -6.14 -8.29 -41.46
N PHE A 78 -5.99 -8.74 -40.22
CA PHE A 78 -4.93 -9.61 -39.73
C PHE A 78 -5.40 -11.05 -39.47
N ILE A 79 -6.71 -11.34 -39.62
CA ILE A 79 -7.26 -12.67 -39.35
C ILE A 79 -6.86 -13.63 -40.46
N VAL A 80 -6.40 -14.82 -40.06
CA VAL A 80 -6.07 -15.92 -40.97
C VAL A 80 -6.73 -17.22 -40.51
N ALA A 81 -6.69 -18.24 -41.37
CA ALA A 81 -7.18 -19.55 -41.00
C ALA A 81 -6.44 -20.06 -39.75
N PRO A 82 -7.15 -20.63 -38.76
CA PRO A 82 -6.55 -21.07 -37.51
C PRO A 82 -5.53 -22.19 -37.76
N GLU A 83 -4.41 -22.11 -37.06
CA GLU A 83 -3.38 -23.15 -37.08
C GLU A 83 -3.90 -24.46 -36.48
N ALA A 84 -3.41 -25.60 -36.96
CA ALA A 84 -3.84 -26.91 -36.47
C ALA A 84 -3.56 -27.06 -34.96
N GLY A 85 -4.62 -27.32 -34.18
CA GLY A 85 -4.53 -27.43 -32.72
C GLY A 85 -4.74 -26.12 -31.95
N TYR A 86 -4.97 -25.02 -32.66
CA TYR A 86 -5.31 -23.71 -32.08
C TYR A 86 -6.71 -23.27 -32.53
N ASP A 87 -7.31 -22.39 -31.74
CA ASP A 87 -8.70 -21.96 -31.94
C ASP A 87 -8.80 -20.72 -32.83
N PHE A 88 -7.83 -19.81 -32.72
CA PHE A 88 -7.80 -18.55 -33.47
C PHE A 88 -6.37 -18.12 -33.77
N SER A 89 -6.15 -17.57 -34.96
CA SER A 89 -4.82 -17.14 -35.41
C SER A 89 -4.85 -15.76 -36.07
N VAL A 90 -3.85 -14.95 -35.76
CA VAL A 90 -3.63 -13.60 -36.29
C VAL A 90 -2.26 -13.54 -36.93
N GLN A 91 -2.17 -13.01 -38.14
CA GLN A 91 -0.92 -12.82 -38.86
C GLN A 91 -0.58 -11.34 -38.98
N VAL A 92 0.60 -10.96 -38.49
CA VAL A 92 1.14 -9.62 -38.61
C VAL A 92 2.29 -9.65 -39.62
N ASP A 93 2.14 -8.90 -40.70
CA ASP A 93 3.18 -8.73 -41.71
C ASP A 93 4.06 -7.52 -41.38
N LEU A 94 5.38 -7.72 -41.32
CA LEU A 94 6.35 -6.66 -41.05
C LEU A 94 6.61 -5.76 -42.27
N GLU A 95 6.28 -6.20 -43.48
CA GLU A 95 6.47 -5.43 -44.71
C GLU A 95 5.31 -4.46 -44.96
N ASN A 96 4.08 -4.88 -44.62
CA ASN A 96 2.85 -4.13 -44.86
C ASN A 96 2.33 -3.44 -43.59
N LEU A 97 3.13 -2.54 -43.03
CA LEU A 97 2.78 -1.79 -41.82
C LEU A 97 2.32 -0.36 -42.14
N PRO A 98 1.40 0.21 -41.35
CA PRO A 98 1.04 1.61 -41.49
C PRO A 98 2.27 2.52 -41.26
N ALA A 99 2.32 3.64 -41.99
CA ALA A 99 3.42 4.59 -41.92
C ALA A 99 3.46 5.38 -40.59
N GLU A 100 2.32 5.50 -39.91
CA GLU A 100 2.17 6.24 -38.67
C GLU A 100 2.58 5.38 -37.46
N GLN A 101 3.44 5.93 -36.59
CA GLN A 101 3.94 5.22 -35.42
C GLN A 101 2.81 4.88 -34.42
N GLU A 102 1.86 5.79 -34.22
CA GLU A 102 0.73 5.58 -33.31
C GLU A 102 -0.13 4.37 -33.74
N ALA A 103 -0.33 4.19 -35.05
CA ALA A 103 -1.05 3.05 -35.59
C ALA A 103 -0.30 1.72 -35.38
N ARG A 104 1.04 1.74 -35.40
CA ARG A 104 1.86 0.55 -35.09
C ARG A 104 1.73 0.16 -33.63
N ASP A 105 1.84 1.12 -32.74
CA ASP A 105 1.71 0.90 -31.30
C ASP A 105 0.29 0.40 -30.94
N GLU A 106 -0.74 0.86 -31.66
CA GLU A 106 -2.11 0.36 -31.52
C GLU A 106 -2.24 -1.12 -31.93
N ILE A 107 -1.59 -1.54 -33.04
CA ILE A 107 -1.57 -2.95 -33.46
C ILE A 107 -0.92 -3.82 -32.37
N VAL A 108 0.24 -3.40 -31.84
CA VAL A 108 0.93 -4.12 -30.76
C VAL A 108 -0.01 -4.30 -29.57
N ARG A 109 -0.66 -3.21 -29.15
CA ARG A 109 -1.58 -3.22 -28.02
C ARG A 109 -2.79 -4.12 -28.26
N LYS A 110 -3.38 -4.09 -29.46
CA LYS A 110 -4.52 -4.96 -29.80
C LYS A 110 -4.11 -6.41 -29.77
N VAL A 111 -2.99 -6.78 -30.39
CA VAL A 111 -2.53 -8.17 -30.47
C VAL A 111 -2.10 -8.70 -29.10
N SER A 112 -1.48 -7.87 -28.24
CA SER A 112 -1.13 -8.29 -26.88
C SER A 112 -2.34 -8.50 -25.96
N LEU A 113 -3.51 -7.95 -26.33
CA LEU A 113 -4.79 -8.08 -25.62
C LEU A 113 -5.71 -9.18 -26.17
N LEU A 114 -5.18 -10.12 -26.97
CA LEU A 114 -5.98 -11.12 -27.66
C LEU A 114 -6.85 -11.96 -26.72
N LYS A 115 -6.29 -12.49 -25.63
CA LYS A 115 -7.06 -13.21 -24.58
C LYS A 115 -8.22 -12.36 -24.05
N ARG A 116 -7.95 -11.09 -23.75
CA ARG A 116 -8.94 -10.14 -23.20
C ARG A 116 -10.08 -9.91 -24.18
N ASN A 117 -9.77 -9.71 -25.45
CA ASN A 117 -10.78 -9.40 -26.47
C ASN A 117 -11.67 -10.60 -26.77
N VAL A 118 -11.12 -11.81 -26.80
CA VAL A 118 -11.91 -13.06 -26.93
C VAL A 118 -12.87 -13.22 -25.74
N LEU A 119 -12.39 -13.01 -24.51
CA LEU A 119 -13.20 -13.15 -23.30
C LEU A 119 -14.16 -11.98 -23.05
N ALA A 120 -14.03 -10.86 -23.78
CA ALA A 120 -14.89 -9.70 -23.61
C ALA A 120 -16.29 -9.89 -24.20
N ALA A 121 -16.45 -10.73 -25.22
CA ALA A 121 -17.70 -10.86 -25.98
C ALA A 121 -18.94 -11.21 -25.11
N PRO A 122 -18.89 -12.19 -24.20
CA PRO A 122 -20.03 -12.48 -23.32
C PRO A 122 -20.40 -11.31 -22.39
N PHE A 123 -19.41 -10.53 -21.95
CA PHE A 123 -19.66 -9.32 -21.14
C PHE A 123 -20.25 -8.22 -21.99
N GLU A 124 -19.76 -8.06 -23.22
CA GLU A 124 -20.34 -7.10 -24.15
C GLU A 124 -21.82 -7.43 -24.40
N GLN A 125 -22.13 -8.65 -24.83
CA GLN A 125 -23.50 -9.06 -25.09
C GLN A 125 -24.43 -8.89 -23.86
N ALA A 126 -23.96 -9.21 -22.65
CA ALA A 126 -24.73 -9.02 -21.43
C ALA A 126 -24.99 -7.55 -21.09
N PHE A 127 -24.08 -6.64 -21.44
CA PHE A 127 -24.27 -5.20 -21.19
C PHE A 127 -25.22 -4.56 -22.19
N ASP A 128 -25.25 -5.05 -23.44
CA ASP A 128 -26.20 -4.59 -24.46
C ASP A 128 -27.61 -5.10 -24.12
N GLU A 129 -27.74 -6.35 -23.66
CA GLU A 129 -28.99 -6.89 -23.13
C GLU A 129 -29.48 -6.12 -21.90
N PHE A 130 -28.58 -5.74 -20.99
CA PHE A 130 -28.92 -4.86 -19.86
C PHE A 130 -29.48 -3.51 -20.33
N ALA A 131 -28.91 -2.90 -21.37
CA ALA A 131 -29.40 -1.63 -21.91
C ALA A 131 -30.83 -1.77 -22.45
N ALA A 132 -31.09 -2.83 -23.24
CA ALA A 132 -32.42 -3.13 -23.75
C ALA A 132 -33.45 -3.37 -22.63
N LEU A 133 -33.11 -4.21 -21.65
CA LEU A 133 -33.97 -4.50 -20.50
C LEU A 133 -34.22 -3.28 -19.61
N SER A 134 -33.22 -2.41 -19.44
CA SER A 134 -33.36 -1.16 -18.69
C SER A 134 -34.29 -0.18 -19.40
N GLU A 135 -34.25 -0.10 -20.73
CA GLU A 135 -35.17 0.72 -21.52
C GLU A 135 -36.61 0.18 -21.47
N GLU A 136 -36.78 -1.13 -21.56
CA GLU A 136 -38.10 -1.76 -21.42
C GLU A 136 -38.67 -1.57 -20.01
N ALA A 137 -37.86 -1.76 -18.98
CA ALA A 137 -38.28 -1.56 -17.58
C ALA A 137 -38.66 -0.11 -17.29
N SER A 138 -38.08 0.87 -17.97
CA SER A 138 -38.46 2.28 -17.80
C SER A 138 -39.92 2.58 -18.19
N LYS A 139 -40.55 1.70 -18.98
CA LYS A 139 -41.96 1.81 -19.40
C LYS A 139 -42.94 1.31 -18.34
N TYR A 140 -42.47 0.57 -17.32
CA TYR A 140 -43.31 -0.06 -16.30
C TYR A 140 -42.91 0.40 -14.89
N THR A 141 -43.87 0.37 -13.96
CA THR A 141 -43.56 0.53 -12.53
C THR A 141 -42.99 -0.80 -12.01
N SER A 142 -42.12 -0.76 -11.00
CA SER A 142 -41.49 -1.95 -10.41
C SER A 142 -42.46 -3.09 -10.04
N GLU A 143 -43.72 -2.77 -9.73
CA GLU A 143 -44.78 -3.72 -9.38
C GLU A 143 -45.58 -4.27 -10.57
N THR A 144 -45.52 -3.64 -11.75
CA THR A 144 -46.26 -4.05 -12.96
C THR A 144 -45.37 -4.62 -14.07
N ALA A 145 -44.05 -4.71 -13.85
CA ALA A 145 -43.13 -5.27 -14.83
C ALA A 145 -43.46 -6.75 -15.16
N PRO A 146 -43.50 -7.13 -16.44
CA PRO A 146 -43.74 -8.52 -16.86
C PRO A 146 -42.67 -9.46 -16.32
N GLN A 147 -43.05 -10.71 -16.08
CA GLN A 147 -42.22 -11.71 -15.39
C GLN A 147 -40.86 -11.94 -16.08
N GLY A 148 -40.78 -11.87 -17.42
CA GLY A 148 -39.52 -11.97 -18.17
C GLY A 148 -38.52 -10.83 -17.87
N VAL A 149 -38.99 -9.59 -17.70
CA VAL A 149 -38.11 -8.44 -17.37
C VAL A 149 -37.64 -8.50 -15.90
N ARG A 150 -38.41 -9.17 -15.04
CA ARG A 150 -38.05 -9.41 -13.63
C ARG A 150 -37.06 -10.55 -13.44
N GLU A 151 -37.25 -11.64 -14.16
CA GLU A 151 -36.36 -12.81 -14.13
C GLU A 151 -35.01 -12.51 -14.78
N GLY A 152 -34.96 -11.50 -15.66
CA GLY A 152 -33.75 -11.00 -16.30
C GLY A 152 -33.37 -11.83 -17.52
N GLY A 153 -32.21 -11.49 -18.09
CA GLY A 153 -31.62 -12.16 -19.25
C GLY A 153 -31.12 -13.57 -18.97
N GLU A 154 -30.74 -14.25 -20.05
CA GLU A 154 -30.16 -15.59 -19.98
C GLU A 154 -28.80 -15.59 -19.26
N VAL A 155 -28.54 -16.67 -18.52
CA VAL A 155 -27.26 -16.86 -17.83
C VAL A 155 -26.22 -17.35 -18.84
N ARG A 156 -25.15 -16.58 -19.01
CA ARG A 156 -24.00 -16.96 -19.83
C ARG A 156 -22.98 -17.65 -18.94
N ALA A 157 -22.67 -18.91 -19.24
CA ALA A 157 -21.71 -19.72 -18.49
C ALA A 157 -20.41 -19.84 -19.29
N ILE A 158 -19.30 -19.47 -18.68
CA ILE A 158 -17.97 -19.54 -19.29
C ILE A 158 -17.12 -20.48 -18.43
N ASN A 159 -16.84 -21.67 -18.95
CA ASN A 159 -16.05 -22.68 -18.26
C ASN A 159 -14.57 -22.53 -18.62
N TYR A 160 -13.97 -21.45 -18.16
CA TYR A 160 -12.59 -21.09 -18.47
C TYR A 160 -11.53 -22.02 -17.83
N ARG A 161 -11.89 -22.80 -16.80
CA ARG A 161 -11.09 -23.90 -16.24
C ARG A 161 -11.97 -25.11 -15.95
N ASP A 162 -11.34 -26.25 -15.68
CA ASP A 162 -12.05 -27.53 -15.52
C ASP A 162 -12.99 -27.57 -14.29
N GLU A 163 -12.66 -26.84 -13.21
CA GLU A 163 -13.42 -26.80 -11.93
C GLU A 163 -13.92 -25.38 -11.59
N GLU A 164 -13.68 -24.39 -12.44
CA GLU A 164 -14.02 -22.98 -12.18
C GLU A 164 -14.75 -22.39 -13.39
N SER A 165 -15.82 -21.63 -13.11
CA SER A 165 -16.68 -21.03 -14.14
C SER A 165 -17.02 -19.58 -13.79
N ILE A 166 -17.23 -18.77 -14.83
CA ILE A 166 -17.78 -17.41 -14.71
C ILE A 166 -19.21 -17.44 -15.24
N TYR A 167 -20.14 -16.94 -14.45
CA TYR A 167 -21.54 -16.79 -14.85
C TYR A 167 -21.89 -15.31 -14.94
N ILE A 168 -22.54 -14.91 -16.03
CA ILE A 168 -22.96 -13.52 -16.25
C ILE A 168 -24.46 -13.52 -16.48
N LYS A 169 -25.17 -12.71 -15.69
CA LYS A 169 -26.62 -12.51 -15.83
C LYS A 169 -26.94 -11.02 -15.89
N ALA A 170 -27.62 -10.61 -16.95
CA ALA A 170 -28.16 -9.26 -17.07
C ALA A 170 -29.54 -9.19 -16.38
N GLY A 171 -29.74 -8.19 -15.53
CA GLY A 171 -31.07 -7.82 -15.03
C GLY A 171 -31.47 -6.44 -15.56
N HIS A 172 -32.67 -5.94 -15.23
CA HIS A 172 -33.09 -4.60 -15.65
C HIS A 172 -32.40 -3.46 -14.89
N ASP A 173 -32.00 -3.68 -13.63
CA ASP A 173 -31.36 -2.66 -12.77
C ASP A 173 -29.83 -2.84 -12.64
N ARG A 174 -29.33 -4.06 -12.89
CA ARG A 174 -27.93 -4.44 -12.62
C ARG A 174 -27.47 -5.60 -13.48
N VAL A 175 -26.17 -5.71 -13.67
CA VAL A 175 -25.53 -6.91 -14.22
C VAL A 175 -24.79 -7.63 -13.11
N THR A 176 -25.01 -8.93 -12.99
CA THR A 176 -24.43 -9.77 -11.95
C THR A 176 -23.41 -10.72 -12.59
N VAL A 177 -22.17 -10.67 -12.09
CA VAL A 177 -21.08 -11.54 -12.51
C VAL A 177 -20.70 -12.43 -11.33
N ILE A 178 -20.80 -13.75 -11.50
CA ILE A 178 -20.57 -14.73 -10.44
C ILE A 178 -19.37 -15.59 -10.83
N PHE A 179 -18.33 -15.55 -10.00
CA PHE A 179 -17.18 -16.44 -10.10
C PHE A 179 -17.40 -17.64 -9.20
N SER A 180 -17.36 -18.84 -9.78
CA SER A 180 -17.20 -20.09 -9.05
C SER A 180 -15.70 -20.38 -8.95
N THR A 181 -15.16 -20.40 -7.73
CA THR A 181 -13.74 -20.69 -7.48
C THR A 181 -13.60 -21.83 -6.47
N VAL A 182 -12.61 -22.69 -6.69
CA VAL A 182 -12.30 -23.83 -5.83
C VAL A 182 -10.95 -23.60 -5.16
N PHE A 183 -10.93 -23.70 -3.83
CA PHE A 183 -9.69 -23.60 -3.06
C PHE A 183 -9.15 -25.00 -2.76
N LYS A 184 -8.10 -25.40 -3.49
CA LYS A 184 -7.44 -26.71 -3.26
C LYS A 184 -6.75 -26.83 -1.91
N ASP A 185 -6.24 -25.70 -1.38
CA ASP A 185 -5.50 -25.64 -0.13
C ASP A 185 -6.36 -24.96 0.94
N GLU A 186 -6.56 -25.64 2.08
CA GLU A 186 -7.34 -25.12 3.20
C GLU A 186 -6.81 -23.77 3.70
N THR A 187 -5.48 -23.58 3.64
CA THR A 187 -4.87 -22.31 4.05
C THR A 187 -5.27 -21.17 3.11
N ASP A 188 -5.30 -21.42 1.80
CA ASP A 188 -5.75 -20.44 0.80
C ASP A 188 -7.23 -20.14 0.95
N ARG A 189 -8.06 -21.12 1.33
CA ARG A 189 -9.47 -20.91 1.64
C ARG A 189 -9.65 -19.92 2.80
N ILE A 190 -8.85 -20.05 3.87
CA ILE A 190 -8.91 -19.14 5.02
C ILE A 190 -8.42 -17.73 4.63
N PHE A 191 -7.29 -17.62 3.91
CA PHE A 191 -6.85 -16.32 3.41
C PHE A 191 -7.90 -15.69 2.50
N GLY A 192 -8.45 -16.46 1.56
CA GLY A 192 -9.48 -16.03 0.64
C GLY A 192 -10.71 -15.50 1.37
N LYS A 193 -11.20 -16.19 2.41
CA LYS A 193 -12.31 -15.72 3.25
C LYS A 193 -12.02 -14.36 3.90
N VAL A 194 -10.82 -14.14 4.42
CA VAL A 194 -10.42 -12.85 5.02
C VAL A 194 -10.37 -11.74 3.95
N PHE A 195 -9.79 -12.02 2.79
CA PHE A 195 -9.76 -11.07 1.68
C PHE A 195 -11.16 -10.69 1.21
N LEU A 196 -12.03 -11.67 0.97
CA LEU A 196 -13.40 -11.45 0.51
C LEU A 196 -14.23 -10.70 1.55
N GLN A 197 -14.04 -10.97 2.84
CA GLN A 197 -14.67 -10.20 3.90
C GLN A 197 -14.25 -8.71 3.85
N GLU A 198 -12.96 -8.43 3.62
CA GLU A 198 -12.49 -7.06 3.46
C GLU A 198 -13.01 -6.40 2.17
N PHE A 199 -13.20 -7.15 1.07
CA PHE A 199 -13.87 -6.64 -0.14
C PHE A 199 -15.31 -6.21 0.13
N VAL A 200 -16.08 -7.02 0.86
CA VAL A 200 -17.46 -6.71 1.26
C VAL A 200 -17.49 -5.46 2.15
N ASP A 201 -16.55 -5.34 3.09
CA ASP A 201 -16.45 -4.22 4.02
C ASP A 201 -15.88 -2.94 3.41
N ALA A 202 -15.08 -3.03 2.34
CA ALA A 202 -14.41 -1.88 1.70
C ALA A 202 -15.41 -0.82 1.23
N ARG A 203 -16.58 -1.24 0.72
CA ARG A 203 -17.65 -0.32 0.31
C ARG A 203 -18.21 0.50 1.49
N ARG A 204 -18.22 -0.08 2.70
CA ARG A 204 -18.68 0.60 3.92
C ARG A 204 -17.67 1.61 4.47
N ARG A 205 -16.36 1.33 4.31
CA ARG A 205 -15.29 2.12 4.94
C ARG A 205 -14.72 3.22 4.04
N ALA A 206 -14.54 2.96 2.74
CA ALA A 206 -13.69 3.81 1.89
C ALA A 206 -14.33 4.23 0.55
N ILE A 207 -15.05 3.34 -0.14
CA ILE A 207 -15.48 3.60 -1.54
C ILE A 207 -16.96 3.23 -1.75
N GLN A 208 -17.85 4.20 -1.56
CA GLN A 208 -19.30 3.99 -1.72
C GLN A 208 -19.73 3.72 -3.18
N ASN A 209 -18.99 4.27 -4.13
CA ASN A 209 -19.27 4.21 -5.57
C ASN A 209 -18.75 2.94 -6.25
N ALA A 210 -18.12 2.01 -5.52
CA ALA A 210 -17.63 0.74 -6.06
C ALA A 210 -18.77 -0.26 -6.28
N PRO A 211 -18.58 -1.27 -7.15
CA PRO A 211 -19.51 -2.39 -7.26
C PRO A 211 -19.66 -3.13 -5.94
N GLN A 212 -20.83 -3.73 -5.74
CA GLN A 212 -21.08 -4.54 -4.55
C GLN A 212 -20.52 -5.94 -4.77
N VAL A 213 -19.84 -6.46 -3.75
CA VAL A 213 -19.30 -7.83 -3.74
C VAL A 213 -20.05 -8.62 -2.67
N LEU A 214 -20.42 -9.85 -3.00
CA LEU A 214 -21.02 -10.82 -2.08
C LEU A 214 -20.23 -12.13 -2.19
N PHE A 215 -20.09 -12.83 -1.07
CA PHE A 215 -19.45 -14.14 -1.04
C PHE A 215 -20.33 -15.13 -0.29
N ARG A 216 -20.56 -16.29 -0.90
CA ARG A 216 -21.32 -17.41 -0.32
C ARG A 216 -20.69 -18.74 -0.76
N ASN A 217 -20.87 -19.78 0.04
CA ASN A 217 -20.47 -21.14 -0.35
C ASN A 217 -21.61 -21.85 -1.11
N ASP A 218 -22.85 -21.46 -0.86
CA ASP A 218 -24.01 -21.97 -1.57
C ASP A 218 -24.24 -21.17 -2.86
N PRO A 219 -24.69 -21.83 -3.96
CA PRO A 219 -24.97 -21.15 -5.22
C PRO A 219 -26.07 -20.11 -5.04
N PRO A 220 -25.91 -18.89 -5.59
CA PRO A 220 -26.97 -17.88 -5.63
C PRO A 220 -28.21 -18.35 -6.39
N LEU A 221 -29.38 -17.75 -6.11
CA LEU A 221 -30.67 -18.10 -6.74
C LEU A 221 -30.61 -17.97 -8.27
N GLU A 222 -29.78 -17.06 -8.75
CA GLU A 222 -29.55 -16.76 -10.16
C GLU A 222 -28.96 -17.94 -10.94
N LEU A 223 -28.33 -18.91 -10.27
CA LEU A 223 -27.66 -20.05 -10.86
C LEU A 223 -28.48 -21.35 -10.83
N GLN A 224 -29.68 -21.34 -10.23
CA GLN A 224 -30.51 -22.55 -10.11
C GLN A 224 -30.97 -23.11 -11.46
N SER A 225 -31.04 -22.27 -12.50
CA SER A 225 -31.43 -22.69 -13.85
C SER A 225 -30.31 -23.34 -14.65
N VAL A 226 -29.05 -23.27 -14.20
CA VAL A 226 -27.91 -23.76 -14.96
C VAL A 226 -27.69 -25.26 -14.66
N PRO A 227 -27.72 -26.14 -15.68
CA PRO A 227 -27.50 -27.57 -15.48
C PRO A 227 -26.05 -27.85 -15.05
N GLY A 228 -25.87 -28.79 -14.11
CA GLY A 228 -24.55 -29.22 -13.64
C GLY A 228 -24.03 -28.50 -12.37
N ILE A 229 -24.74 -27.48 -11.89
CA ILE A 229 -24.46 -26.86 -10.58
C ILE A 229 -25.16 -27.71 -9.52
N ALA A 230 -24.50 -28.76 -9.07
CA ALA A 230 -24.99 -29.55 -7.95
C ALA A 230 -24.97 -28.69 -6.68
N ASN A 231 -26.01 -28.85 -5.83
CA ASN A 231 -25.97 -28.49 -4.42
C ASN A 231 -24.98 -29.42 -3.70
N SER A 232 -23.71 -29.37 -4.09
CA SER A 232 -22.66 -30.15 -3.46
C SER A 232 -22.43 -29.54 -2.10
N GLY A 233 -23.12 -30.08 -1.08
CA GLY A 233 -22.95 -29.74 0.33
C GLY A 233 -21.54 -29.98 0.89
N ALA A 234 -20.55 -30.20 0.02
CA ALA A 234 -19.13 -30.33 0.34
C ALA A 234 -18.47 -28.98 0.70
N GLY A 235 -19.08 -27.83 0.37
CA GLY A 235 -18.58 -26.52 0.81
C GLY A 235 -17.18 -26.13 0.28
N ASP A 236 -16.68 -26.86 -0.72
CA ASP A 236 -15.37 -26.65 -1.34
C ASP A 236 -15.39 -25.57 -2.44
N VAL A 237 -16.57 -25.32 -3.02
CA VAL A 237 -16.80 -24.29 -4.03
C VAL A 237 -17.24 -22.99 -3.35
N GLY A 238 -16.53 -21.90 -3.65
CA GLY A 238 -16.90 -20.56 -3.23
C GLY A 238 -17.48 -19.76 -4.39
N TYR A 239 -18.63 -19.14 -4.18
CA TYR A 239 -19.28 -18.23 -5.14
C TYR A 239 -19.02 -16.78 -4.75
N ILE A 240 -18.32 -16.05 -5.63
CA ILE A 240 -18.03 -14.63 -5.48
C ILE A 240 -18.88 -13.87 -6.49
N THR A 241 -19.82 -13.07 -6.01
CA THR A 241 -20.78 -12.33 -6.83
C THR A 241 -20.44 -10.85 -6.86
N PHE A 242 -20.16 -10.32 -8.04
CA PHE A 242 -20.03 -8.89 -8.31
C PHE A 242 -21.33 -8.36 -8.91
N VAL A 243 -21.88 -7.33 -8.26
CA VAL A 243 -23.07 -6.63 -8.74
C VAL A 243 -22.64 -5.28 -9.33
N LEU A 244 -22.78 -5.18 -10.65
CA LEU A 244 -22.48 -3.98 -11.43
C LEU A 244 -23.76 -3.16 -11.63
N PHE A 245 -23.75 -1.93 -11.12
CA PHE A 245 -24.82 -0.95 -11.30
C PHE A 245 -24.63 -0.13 -12.60
N PRO A 246 -25.66 0.60 -13.08
CA PRO A 246 -25.61 1.31 -14.37
C PRO A 246 -24.43 2.29 -14.49
N ARG A 247 -23.99 2.88 -13.36
CA ARG A 247 -22.81 3.75 -13.29
C ARG A 247 -21.46 3.10 -13.69
N HIS A 248 -21.38 1.77 -13.64
CA HIS A 248 -20.21 1.00 -14.06
C HIS A 248 -20.32 0.54 -15.52
N LEU A 249 -21.55 0.49 -16.05
CA LEU A 249 -21.87 -0.05 -17.37
C LEU A 249 -21.91 1.04 -18.45
N THR A 250 -21.43 2.25 -18.15
CA THR A 250 -21.36 3.33 -19.13
C THR A 250 -20.41 2.98 -20.27
N LEU A 251 -20.74 3.39 -21.50
CA LEU A 251 -19.94 3.08 -22.70
C LEU A 251 -18.46 3.46 -22.56
N GLN A 252 -18.17 4.57 -21.88
CA GLN A 252 -16.79 5.03 -21.64
C GLN A 252 -16.00 4.12 -20.69
N ARG A 253 -16.66 3.47 -19.72
CA ARG A 253 -16.00 2.68 -18.67
C ARG A 253 -16.09 1.17 -18.91
N ARG A 254 -17.00 0.74 -19.78
CA ARG A 254 -17.21 -0.67 -20.16
C ARG A 254 -15.90 -1.40 -20.44
N TYR A 255 -15.03 -0.80 -21.24
CA TYR A 255 -13.73 -1.39 -21.59
C TYR A 255 -12.87 -1.71 -20.35
N GLU A 256 -12.73 -0.74 -19.44
CA GLU A 256 -11.93 -0.88 -18.22
C GLU A 256 -12.53 -1.88 -17.25
N VAL A 257 -13.86 -1.85 -17.09
CA VAL A 257 -14.60 -2.74 -16.19
C VAL A 257 -14.48 -4.19 -16.62
N ILE A 258 -14.60 -4.48 -17.92
CA ILE A 258 -14.41 -5.84 -18.46
C ILE A 258 -12.97 -6.32 -18.22
N SER A 259 -11.98 -5.48 -18.49
CA SER A 259 -10.56 -5.83 -18.27
C SER A 259 -10.23 -6.07 -16.78
N HIS A 260 -10.84 -5.31 -15.87
CA HIS A 260 -10.67 -5.53 -14.42
C HIS A 260 -11.40 -6.77 -13.92
N ILE A 261 -12.63 -7.02 -14.38
CA ILE A 261 -13.43 -8.13 -13.87
C ILE A 261 -12.86 -9.47 -14.34
N GLN A 262 -12.38 -9.58 -15.59
CA GLN A 262 -11.79 -10.83 -16.09
C GLN A 262 -10.55 -11.24 -15.28
N THR A 263 -9.73 -10.27 -14.84
CA THR A 263 -8.46 -10.51 -14.14
C THR A 263 -8.63 -10.72 -12.64
N PHE A 264 -9.86 -10.60 -12.13
CA PHE A 264 -10.14 -10.66 -10.70
C PHE A 264 -9.63 -11.95 -10.04
N ARG A 265 -9.85 -13.11 -10.68
CA ARG A 265 -9.46 -14.41 -10.11
C ARG A 265 -7.94 -14.52 -9.97
N ASP A 266 -7.19 -14.18 -11.01
CA ASP A 266 -5.73 -14.20 -10.95
C ASP A 266 -5.18 -13.17 -9.99
N TYR A 267 -5.75 -11.97 -9.97
CA TYR A 267 -5.43 -10.93 -8.98
C TYR A 267 -5.61 -11.47 -7.56
N PHE A 268 -6.74 -12.13 -7.30
CA PHE A 268 -7.10 -12.65 -5.99
C PHE A 268 -6.13 -13.74 -5.52
N HIS A 269 -5.84 -14.75 -6.36
CA HIS A 269 -4.86 -15.79 -6.03
C HIS A 269 -3.42 -15.25 -5.92
N TYR A 270 -3.05 -14.27 -6.75
CA TYR A 270 -1.76 -13.61 -6.66
C TYR A 270 -1.57 -12.92 -5.29
N HIS A 271 -2.57 -12.19 -4.81
CA HIS A 271 -2.50 -11.50 -3.51
C HIS A 271 -2.52 -12.44 -2.30
N ILE A 272 -3.22 -13.58 -2.41
CA ILE A 272 -3.13 -14.64 -1.40
C ILE A 272 -1.68 -15.15 -1.31
N LYS A 273 -1.06 -15.48 -2.45
CA LYS A 273 0.34 -15.95 -2.51
C LYS A 273 1.33 -14.87 -2.04
N ALA A 274 1.13 -13.61 -2.41
CA ALA A 274 1.95 -12.49 -1.95
C ALA A 274 1.85 -12.30 -0.42
N SER A 275 0.66 -12.48 0.15
CA SER A 275 0.44 -12.42 1.60
C SER A 275 1.10 -13.57 2.33
N LYS A 276 1.02 -14.79 1.79
CA LYS A 276 1.79 -15.96 2.27
C LYS A 276 3.29 -15.64 2.28
N ALA A 277 3.84 -15.13 1.17
CA ALA A 277 5.25 -14.76 1.07
C ALA A 277 5.66 -13.67 2.09
N TYR A 278 4.80 -12.68 2.31
CA TYR A 278 5.01 -11.65 3.33
C TYR A 278 5.04 -12.23 4.75
N ILE A 279 4.12 -13.14 5.07
CA ILE A 279 4.11 -13.85 6.37
C ILE A 279 5.38 -14.70 6.53
N HIS A 280 5.82 -15.41 5.49
CA HIS A 280 7.11 -16.11 5.50
C HIS A 280 8.29 -15.18 5.78
N SER A 281 8.34 -14.01 5.16
CA SER A 281 9.38 -13.00 5.43
C SER A 281 9.37 -12.54 6.90
N ARG A 282 8.18 -12.30 7.46
CA ARG A 282 8.01 -11.94 8.88
C ARG A 282 8.42 -13.06 9.83
N MET A 283 8.07 -14.30 9.50
CA MET A 283 8.49 -15.48 10.28
C MET A 283 10.00 -15.63 10.26
N ARG A 284 10.65 -15.55 9.09
CA ARG A 284 12.12 -15.61 8.98
C ARG A 284 12.80 -14.51 9.81
N ARG A 285 12.28 -13.28 9.76
CA ARG A 285 12.79 -12.18 10.58
C ARG A 285 12.67 -12.48 12.07
N ARG A 286 11.53 -12.97 12.52
CA ARG A 286 11.31 -13.32 13.93
C ARG A 286 12.20 -14.47 14.38
N THR A 287 12.39 -15.49 13.54
CA THR A 287 13.30 -16.60 13.81
C THR A 287 14.75 -16.13 13.86
N ALA A 288 15.16 -15.22 12.97
CA ALA A 288 16.49 -14.61 13.01
C ALA A 288 16.70 -13.80 14.30
N ASP A 289 15.69 -13.03 14.74
CA ASP A 289 15.72 -12.31 16.01
C ASP A 289 15.87 -13.29 17.19
N PHE A 290 15.15 -14.41 17.22
CA PHE A 290 15.31 -15.42 18.26
C PHE A 290 16.69 -16.08 18.24
N LEU A 291 17.21 -16.43 17.06
CA LEU A 291 18.53 -17.03 16.94
C LEU A 291 19.64 -16.08 17.36
N GLN A 292 19.64 -14.84 16.86
CA GLN A 292 20.71 -13.88 17.12
C GLN A 292 20.59 -13.20 18.48
N ALA A 293 19.40 -12.70 18.84
CA ALA A 293 19.23 -11.88 20.03
C ALA A 293 19.02 -12.69 21.30
N VAL A 294 18.48 -13.92 21.21
CA VAL A 294 18.22 -14.77 22.38
C VAL A 294 19.26 -15.88 22.46
N LEU A 295 19.31 -16.77 21.48
CA LEU A 295 20.09 -18.00 21.60
C LEU A 295 21.61 -17.77 21.49
N ARG A 296 22.06 -16.99 20.51
CA ARG A 296 23.49 -16.70 20.33
C ARG A 296 24.06 -15.82 21.46
N ARG A 297 23.27 -14.88 21.97
CA ARG A 297 23.67 -14.05 23.13
C ARG A 297 23.63 -14.81 24.46
N ALA A 298 22.79 -15.85 24.57
CA ALA A 298 22.77 -16.71 25.74
C ALA A 298 23.95 -17.70 25.77
N ARG A 299 24.69 -17.87 24.66
CA ARG A 299 25.95 -18.62 24.71
C ARG A 299 27.00 -17.77 25.43
N PRO A 300 27.64 -18.30 26.49
CA PRO A 300 28.75 -17.60 27.12
C PRO A 300 29.87 -17.41 26.09
N GLU A 301 30.38 -16.19 25.97
CA GLU A 301 31.58 -15.92 25.19
C GLU A 301 32.75 -16.59 25.93
N THR A 302 33.44 -17.51 25.26
CA THR A 302 34.70 -18.04 25.78
C THR A 302 35.71 -16.91 25.72
N GLU A 303 35.87 -16.17 26.81
CA GLU A 303 37.02 -15.28 26.94
C GLU A 303 38.27 -16.16 26.86
N GLU A 304 39.03 -16.06 25.77
CA GLU A 304 40.38 -16.60 25.79
C GLU A 304 41.09 -15.96 26.99
N PRO A 305 41.69 -16.75 27.89
CA PRO A 305 42.26 -16.23 29.10
C PRO A 305 43.35 -15.24 28.71
N LYS A 306 43.07 -13.94 28.83
CA LYS A 306 44.10 -12.90 28.74
C LYS A 306 45.16 -13.26 29.77
N GLU A 307 46.34 -13.65 29.31
CA GLU A 307 47.48 -13.93 30.17
C GLU A 307 47.77 -12.69 31.03
N ARG A 308 47.27 -12.69 32.27
CA ARG A 308 47.62 -11.67 33.25
C ARG A 308 48.96 -12.05 33.83
N LYS A 309 50.03 -11.39 33.36
CA LYS A 309 51.37 -11.54 33.92
C LYS A 309 51.44 -10.80 35.27
N THR A 310 51.91 -11.48 36.32
CA THR A 310 52.33 -10.84 37.56
C THR A 310 53.73 -10.24 37.38
N ALA A 311 54.06 -9.20 38.14
CA ALA A 311 55.29 -8.39 38.00
C ALA A 311 56.62 -9.16 38.18
N SER A 312 56.59 -10.44 38.53
CA SER A 312 57.77 -11.32 38.66
C SER A 312 57.99 -12.29 37.49
N GLY A 313 57.22 -12.17 36.40
CA GLY A 313 57.54 -12.85 35.14
C GLY A 313 57.35 -14.37 35.12
N ARG A 314 56.59 -14.96 36.05
CA ARG A 314 56.18 -16.38 35.99
C ARG A 314 54.73 -16.52 35.53
N THR A 315 54.51 -17.29 34.46
CA THR A 315 53.20 -17.60 33.88
C THR A 315 52.47 -18.66 34.71
N PHE A 316 51.26 -18.35 35.18
CA PHE A 316 50.39 -19.33 35.82
C PHE A 316 49.45 -19.90 34.75
N LYS A 317 49.71 -21.12 34.27
CA LYS A 317 48.74 -21.85 33.44
C LYS A 317 47.72 -22.51 34.36
N GLN A 318 46.50 -21.99 34.36
CA GLN A 318 45.37 -22.68 34.98
C GLN A 318 45.06 -23.93 34.14
N LEU A 319 45.39 -25.10 34.66
CA LEU A 319 44.97 -26.37 34.07
C LEU A 319 43.46 -26.54 34.29
N ILE A 320 42.68 -26.08 33.31
CA ILE A 320 41.29 -26.49 33.17
C ILE A 320 41.33 -27.86 32.50
N GLY A 321 40.96 -28.91 33.25
CA GLY A 321 40.84 -30.26 32.73
C GLY A 321 39.81 -30.32 31.63
N THR A 322 40.26 -30.36 30.38
CA THR A 322 39.42 -30.68 29.22
C THR A 322 39.33 -32.20 29.11
N GLN A 323 38.23 -32.78 29.62
CA GLN A 323 37.75 -34.06 29.10
C GLN A 323 37.30 -33.80 27.65
N SER A 324 38.18 -34.12 26.72
CA SER A 324 37.87 -34.19 25.30
C SER A 324 37.11 -35.50 25.05
N CYS A 325 35.81 -35.41 24.83
CA CYS A 325 35.07 -36.45 24.11
C CYS A 325 35.19 -36.16 22.61
N PRO A 326 35.81 -37.03 21.80
CA PRO A 326 35.80 -36.87 20.36
C PRO A 326 34.47 -37.42 19.81
N LEU A 327 33.64 -36.56 19.23
CA LEU A 327 32.61 -36.98 18.28
C LEU A 327 33.14 -36.73 16.86
N PRO A 328 33.19 -37.74 15.98
CA PRO A 328 33.70 -37.56 14.63
C PRO A 328 32.70 -36.82 13.76
N ARG A 329 33.19 -35.78 13.08
CA ARG A 329 32.48 -35.01 12.07
C ARG A 329 32.62 -35.76 10.75
N CYS A 330 31.55 -36.44 10.31
CA CYS A 330 31.50 -37.04 8.99
C CYS A 330 31.41 -35.93 7.94
N TYR A 331 32.49 -35.71 7.19
CA TYR A 331 32.48 -35.01 5.91
C TYR A 331 32.58 -36.09 4.84
N VAL A 332 31.57 -36.15 3.97
CA VAL A 332 31.55 -37.06 2.83
C VAL A 332 32.45 -36.44 1.77
N ASP A 333 33.56 -37.09 1.46
CA ASP A 333 34.20 -36.93 0.17
C ASP A 333 34.53 -38.29 -0.44
N ARG A 334 34.25 -38.41 -1.73
CA ARG A 334 34.30 -39.64 -2.52
C ARG A 334 35.74 -39.93 -2.92
N SER A 335 36.30 -41.08 -2.54
CA SER A 335 37.21 -41.89 -3.37
C SER A 335 37.84 -43.07 -2.59
N ALA A 336 37.98 -44.21 -3.28
CA ALA A 336 38.88 -45.36 -3.02
C ALA A 336 38.65 -46.20 -1.72
N VAL A 337 38.13 -47.44 -1.78
CA VAL A 337 38.77 -48.73 -2.17
C VAL A 337 39.67 -49.33 -1.05
N VAL A 338 39.13 -50.40 -0.43
CA VAL A 338 39.78 -51.67 0.03
C VAL A 338 40.45 -51.79 1.42
N ASP A 339 39.98 -52.84 2.12
CA ASP A 339 40.61 -53.82 3.03
C ASP A 339 40.64 -53.77 4.58
N HIS A 340 39.94 -54.77 5.14
CA HIS A 340 40.26 -55.82 6.14
C HIS A 340 41.10 -55.60 7.43
N ARG A 341 40.55 -56.23 8.50
CA ARG A 341 41.14 -56.81 9.74
C ARG A 341 41.38 -55.83 10.91
N ALA A 342 40.61 -55.90 12.00
CA ALA A 342 40.64 -56.88 13.12
C ALA A 342 41.90 -56.81 14.00
N CYS A 343 41.77 -56.40 15.27
CA CYS A 343 42.43 -57.05 16.40
C CYS A 343 41.88 -56.58 17.77
N GLN A 344 41.59 -57.58 18.62
CA GLN A 344 41.27 -57.53 20.04
C GLN A 344 42.50 -57.13 20.88
N TYR A 345 42.33 -56.70 22.13
CA TYR A 345 42.83 -57.41 23.33
C TYR A 345 42.50 -56.69 24.66
N SER A 346 42.13 -57.52 25.64
CA SER A 346 41.78 -57.25 27.03
C SER A 346 43.01 -57.06 27.95
N TYR A 347 42.85 -56.41 29.11
CA TYR A 347 42.84 -57.03 30.46
C TYR A 347 43.30 -56.14 31.65
N HIS A 348 42.48 -56.19 32.72
CA HIS A 348 42.75 -56.37 34.17
C HIS A 348 43.47 -55.36 35.10
N HIS A 349 42.78 -55.15 36.26
CA HIS A 349 43.23 -55.09 37.68
C HIS A 349 44.21 -53.97 38.12
N ALA A 350 44.24 -53.43 39.34
CA ALA A 350 43.47 -53.59 40.57
C ALA A 350 43.70 -52.38 41.52
N CYS A 351 42.75 -52.23 42.46
CA CYS A 351 42.81 -51.83 43.87
C CYS A 351 44.09 -51.17 44.46
N ALA A 352 43.96 -50.01 45.12
CA ALA A 352 44.49 -49.78 46.48
C ALA A 352 43.98 -48.46 47.09
N THR A 353 43.41 -48.58 48.29
CA THR A 353 42.99 -47.53 49.22
C THR A 353 44.18 -46.78 49.83
N MET A 354 44.04 -45.48 50.09
CA MET A 354 44.61 -44.86 51.30
C MET A 354 43.89 -43.56 51.67
N ARG A 355 43.65 -43.46 52.97
CA ARG A 355 42.86 -42.48 53.73
C ARG A 355 43.83 -41.50 54.38
N TRP A 356 43.48 -40.21 54.50
CA TRP A 356 44.14 -39.28 55.44
C TRP A 356 43.11 -38.35 56.13
N PRO A 357 43.43 -37.84 57.34
CA PRO A 357 42.53 -37.68 58.47
C PRO A 357 42.36 -36.21 58.89
N TRP A 358 41.16 -35.82 59.28
CA TRP A 358 40.95 -34.84 60.35
C TRP A 358 39.71 -35.28 61.12
N SER A 359 39.94 -35.73 62.35
CA SER A 359 38.89 -35.92 63.35
C SER A 359 38.75 -34.62 64.15
N SER A 360 37.53 -34.11 64.27
CA SER A 360 37.05 -33.63 65.55
C SER A 360 35.59 -34.03 65.67
N SER A 361 35.34 -34.80 66.72
CA SER A 361 34.05 -35.23 67.24
C SER A 361 33.08 -34.07 67.39
N ASP A 362 31.82 -34.29 67.02
CA ASP A 362 30.72 -34.24 67.99
C ASP A 362 29.55 -35.07 67.43
N ASP A 363 29.27 -36.15 68.14
CA ASP A 363 28.08 -36.99 67.99
C ASP A 363 26.88 -36.25 68.58
N GLU A 364 25.77 -36.19 67.83
CA GLU A 364 24.40 -36.45 68.31
C GLU A 364 23.38 -35.99 67.25
N ALA A 365 22.72 -36.97 66.63
CA ALA A 365 21.27 -37.02 66.38
C ALA A 365 20.95 -37.64 65.01
N LYS A 366 20.81 -38.97 65.05
CA LYS A 366 20.02 -39.76 64.11
C LYS A 366 18.64 -39.14 63.91
N LYS A 367 18.30 -38.74 62.68
CA LYS A 367 16.98 -39.01 62.05
C LYS A 367 16.94 -38.56 60.59
N ALA A 368 16.30 -39.40 59.78
CA ALA A 368 15.80 -39.16 58.42
C ALA A 368 16.83 -39.18 57.27
N THR A 369 17.39 -40.35 57.02
CA THR A 369 17.66 -40.78 55.63
C THR A 369 16.33 -40.92 54.89
N GLY A 370 16.10 -40.08 53.87
CA GLY A 370 15.10 -40.35 52.85
C GLY A 370 14.21 -39.16 52.48
N ARG A 371 14.75 -38.17 51.75
CA ARG A 371 13.99 -37.34 50.79
C ARG A 371 14.90 -36.34 50.07
N TRP A 372 15.61 -36.77 49.04
CA TRP A 372 16.28 -35.85 48.11
C TRP A 372 15.59 -35.77 46.74
N ASN A 373 14.79 -36.78 46.38
CA ASN A 373 14.14 -36.85 45.06
C ASN A 373 12.74 -36.23 44.97
N TYR A 374 12.23 -35.53 46.00
CA TYR A 374 10.88 -34.94 45.96
C TYR A 374 10.81 -33.41 45.90
N ASN A 375 11.92 -32.67 45.92
CA ASN A 375 11.87 -31.19 46.02
C ASN A 375 12.46 -30.40 44.85
N ILE A 376 12.59 -31.01 43.66
CA ILE A 376 12.99 -30.24 42.46
C ILE A 376 11.77 -29.83 41.60
N ASN A 377 10.60 -30.45 41.82
CA ASN A 377 9.36 -30.13 41.10
C ASN A 377 8.18 -29.70 42.00
N ALA A 378 8.39 -29.56 43.30
CA ALA A 378 7.41 -28.90 44.16
C ALA A 378 7.59 -27.39 44.01
N ILE A 379 6.87 -26.77 43.08
CA ILE A 379 6.65 -25.32 43.15
C ILE A 379 5.91 -25.09 44.46
N ASP A 380 6.60 -24.60 45.49
CA ASP A 380 6.01 -24.25 46.77
C ASP A 380 5.11 -23.03 46.58
N TRP A 381 3.84 -23.29 46.25
CA TRP A 381 2.80 -22.26 46.05
C TRP A 381 2.57 -21.40 47.29
N GLN A 382 3.08 -21.81 48.45
CA GLN A 382 3.00 -21.03 49.68
C GLN A 382 3.87 -19.76 49.62
N HIS A 383 5.03 -19.78 48.97
CA HIS A 383 5.88 -18.58 48.83
C HIS A 383 5.23 -17.44 48.02
N PHE A 384 4.32 -17.79 47.11
CA PHE A 384 3.52 -16.81 46.34
C PHE A 384 2.29 -16.30 47.08
N LYS A 385 1.94 -16.89 48.24
CA LYS A 385 0.84 -16.44 49.12
C LYS A 385 1.34 -15.62 50.30
N GLU A 386 2.65 -15.59 50.55
CA GLU A 386 3.23 -14.76 51.60
C GLU A 386 3.03 -13.27 51.31
N PRO A 387 2.46 -12.49 52.24
CA PRO A 387 2.17 -11.06 52.02
C PRO A 387 3.45 -10.26 51.72
N ARG A 388 4.61 -10.71 52.21
CA ARG A 388 5.92 -10.09 51.93
C ARG A 388 6.32 -10.14 50.46
N ASN A 389 5.81 -11.10 49.67
CA ASN A 389 6.12 -11.26 48.24
C ASN A 389 4.95 -10.78 47.35
N VAL A 390 3.71 -10.97 47.78
CA VAL A 390 2.51 -10.52 47.05
C VAL A 390 2.44 -9.00 46.98
N ILE A 391 2.69 -8.30 48.09
CA ILE A 391 2.60 -6.84 48.12
C ILE A 391 3.58 -6.17 47.15
N PRO A 392 4.90 -6.47 47.16
CA PRO A 392 5.84 -5.85 46.22
C PRO A 392 5.62 -6.29 44.77
N SER A 393 5.17 -7.53 44.51
CA SER A 393 4.88 -7.99 43.14
C SER A 393 3.62 -7.33 42.56
N VAL A 394 2.55 -7.17 43.35
CA VAL A 394 1.36 -6.42 42.96
C VAL A 394 1.69 -4.93 42.76
N LEU A 395 2.51 -4.34 43.64
CA LEU A 395 2.93 -2.95 43.50
C LEU A 395 3.81 -2.76 42.26
N LEU A 396 4.74 -3.67 41.99
CA LEU A 396 5.60 -3.64 40.79
C LEU A 396 4.76 -3.79 39.51
N THR A 397 3.81 -4.72 39.48
CA THR A 397 2.94 -4.92 38.31
C THR A 397 1.99 -3.74 38.10
N ALA A 398 1.36 -3.23 39.16
CA ALA A 398 0.50 -2.05 39.09
C ALA A 398 1.27 -0.80 38.63
N THR A 399 2.46 -0.55 39.17
CA THR A 399 3.33 0.55 38.75
C THR A 399 3.79 0.37 37.30
N THR A 400 4.19 -0.84 36.90
CA THR A 400 4.58 -1.12 35.51
C THR A 400 3.42 -0.89 34.54
N LEU A 401 2.21 -1.38 34.86
CA LEU A 401 1.02 -1.13 34.06
C LEU A 401 0.66 0.35 33.99
N PHE A 402 0.78 1.08 35.10
CA PHE A 402 0.60 2.52 35.16
C PHE A 402 1.61 3.23 34.24
N PHE A 403 2.90 2.92 34.32
CA PHE A 403 3.93 3.52 33.47
C PHE A 403 3.72 3.18 31.99
N ILE A 404 3.32 1.95 31.66
CA ILE A 404 2.99 1.56 30.28
C ILE A 404 1.79 2.35 29.78
N ARG A 405 0.73 2.49 30.59
CA ARG A 405 -0.48 3.23 30.22
C ARG A 405 -0.20 4.72 30.09
N PHE A 406 0.57 5.30 31.00
CA PHE A 406 1.06 6.68 30.94
C PHE A 406 1.92 6.93 29.70
N TYR A 407 2.86 6.03 29.40
CA TYR A 407 3.69 6.11 28.20
C TYR A 407 2.84 6.07 26.93
N LYS A 408 1.92 5.11 26.82
CA LYS A 408 1.02 4.98 25.66
C LYS A 408 0.09 6.18 25.50
N ALA A 409 -0.35 6.81 26.58
CA ALA A 409 -1.29 7.94 26.55
C ALA A 409 -0.64 9.30 26.26
N HIS A 410 0.58 9.54 26.77
CA HIS A 410 1.23 10.85 26.77
C HIS A 410 2.61 10.92 26.11
N LEU A 411 3.37 9.82 26.10
CA LEU A 411 4.78 9.80 25.62
C LEU A 411 5.00 9.01 24.33
N ARG A 412 3.97 8.32 23.82
CA ARG A 412 4.02 7.61 22.55
C ARG A 412 4.09 8.60 21.40
N ARG A 413 5.09 8.44 20.54
CA ARG A 413 5.26 9.27 19.34
C ARG A 413 4.26 8.90 18.24
N ILE A 414 3.71 9.92 17.60
CA ILE A 414 2.89 9.85 16.38
C ILE A 414 3.80 10.22 15.19
N PRO A 415 4.08 9.28 14.25
CA PRO A 415 5.03 9.52 13.16
C PRO A 415 4.44 10.28 11.95
N SER A 416 3.20 10.00 11.58
CA SER A 416 2.51 10.61 10.42
C SER A 416 1.07 11.00 10.76
N VAL A 417 0.40 11.69 9.84
CA VAL A 417 -1.00 12.13 9.97
C VAL A 417 -1.95 10.93 10.11
N ASP A 418 -1.68 9.81 9.43
CA ASP A 418 -2.51 8.60 9.47
C ASP A 418 -2.57 7.94 10.85
N HIS A 419 -1.56 8.18 11.68
CA HIS A 419 -1.48 7.61 13.01
C HIS A 419 -2.26 8.43 14.06
N ILE A 420 -2.86 9.56 13.66
CA ILE A 420 -3.71 10.38 14.53
C ILE A 420 -5.12 9.79 14.52
N LYS A 421 -5.58 9.32 15.68
CA LYS A 421 -6.95 8.82 15.82
C LYS A 421 -7.97 9.97 15.63
N PRO A 422 -9.12 9.73 14.96
CA PRO A 422 -10.17 10.73 14.79
C PRO A 422 -10.66 11.39 16.09
N SER A 423 -10.65 10.64 17.20
CA SER A 423 -11.05 11.16 18.51
C SER A 423 -10.09 12.19 19.11
N LEU A 424 -8.85 12.30 18.61
CA LEU A 424 -7.84 13.22 19.15
C LEU A 424 -7.98 14.65 18.60
N PHE A 425 -8.64 14.79 17.45
CA PHE A 425 -8.96 16.09 16.89
C PHE A 425 -9.86 16.87 17.88
N ARG A 426 -9.59 18.17 18.02
CA ARG A 426 -10.22 19.12 18.95
C ARG A 426 -9.94 18.89 20.45
N GLN A 427 -9.40 17.74 20.84
CA GLN A 427 -9.15 17.40 22.25
C GLN A 427 -7.67 17.49 22.65
N LYS A 428 -6.74 17.12 21.77
CA LYS A 428 -5.31 17.07 22.09
C LYS A 428 -4.50 18.11 21.33
N SER A 429 -3.35 18.46 21.89
CA SER A 429 -2.30 19.21 21.21
C SER A 429 -1.10 18.32 20.93
N LEU A 430 -0.45 18.55 19.79
CA LEU A 430 0.80 17.92 19.40
C LEU A 430 1.95 18.85 19.75
N PHE A 431 2.91 18.33 20.52
CA PHE A 431 4.17 19.02 20.78
C PHE A 431 5.25 18.47 19.86
N GLY A 432 5.94 19.33 19.12
CA GLY A 432 6.90 18.91 18.12
C GLY A 432 7.96 19.95 17.81
N HIS A 433 9.00 19.51 17.11
CA HIS A 433 10.06 20.34 16.57
C HIS A 433 9.80 20.60 15.08
N VAL A 434 9.88 21.85 14.65
CA VAL A 434 9.67 22.22 13.23
C VAL A 434 10.90 21.84 12.43
N THR A 435 10.72 21.00 11.41
CA THR A 435 11.82 20.48 10.59
C THR A 435 11.97 21.22 9.28
N SER A 436 10.86 21.59 8.65
CA SER A 436 10.87 22.27 7.35
C SER A 436 9.64 23.14 7.15
N VAL A 437 9.82 24.28 6.48
CA VAL A 437 8.74 25.19 6.07
C VAL A 437 8.75 25.25 4.55
N GLY A 438 7.72 24.66 3.93
CA GLY A 438 7.60 24.51 2.48
C GLY A 438 6.85 25.66 1.84
N ASP A 439 5.80 26.16 2.51
CA ASP A 439 4.95 27.26 2.06
C ASP A 439 4.82 28.32 3.16
N ALA A 440 4.21 29.46 2.84
CA ALA A 440 3.98 30.54 3.79
C ALA A 440 2.86 30.25 4.81
N ASP A 441 2.04 29.21 4.61
CA ASP A 441 0.96 28.78 5.52
C ASP A 441 1.12 27.33 6.04
N ASN A 442 2.12 26.59 5.53
CA ASN A 442 2.33 25.17 5.80
C ASN A 442 3.75 24.85 6.28
N PHE A 443 3.86 23.90 7.20
CA PHE A 443 5.15 23.40 7.68
C PHE A 443 5.06 21.96 8.18
N ARG A 444 6.22 21.31 8.34
CA ARG A 444 6.32 19.95 8.88
C ARG A 444 6.88 19.98 10.29
N ILE A 445 6.29 19.16 11.15
CA ILE A 445 6.81 18.92 12.50
C ILE A 445 7.22 17.48 12.71
N PHE A 446 8.28 17.31 13.48
CA PHE A 446 8.65 16.06 14.11
C PHE A 446 8.04 16.01 15.52
N HIS A 447 7.11 15.09 15.74
CA HIS A 447 6.43 15.00 17.03
C HIS A 447 7.38 14.49 18.13
N THR A 448 7.53 15.30 19.19
CA THR A 448 8.42 15.05 20.34
C THR A 448 7.61 15.11 21.63
N PRO A 449 6.82 14.07 21.95
CA PRO A 449 5.92 14.11 23.10
C PRO A 449 6.73 14.30 24.38
N GLY A 450 6.28 15.16 25.30
CA GLY A 450 6.97 15.47 26.55
C GLY A 450 8.25 16.32 26.42
N GLY A 451 8.76 16.55 25.21
CA GLY A 451 9.90 17.45 24.97
C GLY A 451 11.14 17.09 25.79
N ARG A 452 11.83 18.12 26.29
CA ARG A 452 13.08 17.99 27.07
C ARG A 452 12.89 17.13 28.33
N LEU A 453 11.74 17.23 29.01
CA LEU A 453 11.45 16.45 30.22
C LEU A 453 11.44 14.94 29.96
N SER A 454 11.05 14.53 28.76
CA SER A 454 11.01 13.13 28.34
C SER A 454 12.27 12.68 27.59
N GLY A 455 13.40 13.37 27.73
CA GLY A 455 14.68 12.99 27.13
C GLY A 455 14.94 13.50 25.72
N TRP A 456 14.02 14.26 25.09
CA TRP A 456 14.26 14.78 23.73
C TRP A 456 15.34 15.85 23.69
N GLY A 457 16.48 15.51 23.08
CA GLY A 457 17.63 16.38 22.85
C GLY A 457 18.86 16.08 23.70
N TRP A 458 18.73 15.32 24.79
CA TRP A 458 19.87 14.97 25.67
C TRP A 458 20.01 13.46 25.90
N PHE A 459 18.95 12.66 25.70
CA PHE A 459 19.04 11.20 25.78
C PHE A 459 19.54 10.60 24.44
N PRO A 460 20.50 9.65 24.44
CA PRO A 460 21.16 9.15 23.23
C PRO A 460 20.21 8.45 22.22
N GLY A 461 19.03 7.99 22.64
CA GLY A 461 18.01 7.40 21.76
C GLY A 461 16.82 8.32 21.40
N ARG A 462 16.81 9.58 21.83
CA ARG A 462 15.70 10.53 21.59
C ARG A 462 16.22 11.86 21.03
N ARG A 463 16.80 11.82 19.84
CA ARG A 463 17.25 12.99 19.08
C ARG A 463 16.36 13.20 17.86
N VAL A 464 16.23 14.45 17.43
CA VAL A 464 15.50 14.78 16.20
C VAL A 464 16.45 14.53 15.04
N PRO A 465 16.09 13.67 14.06
CA PRO A 465 16.91 13.44 12.87
C PRO A 465 17.10 14.73 12.06
N THR A 466 18.28 14.92 11.49
CA THR A 466 18.60 16.07 10.62
C THR A 466 18.61 15.70 9.13
N THR A 467 18.74 14.41 8.79
CA THR A 467 18.81 13.95 7.41
C THR A 467 17.42 13.95 6.75
N ARG A 468 17.36 14.26 5.46
CA ARG A 468 16.10 14.34 4.70
C ARG A 468 15.41 12.98 4.59
N GLU A 469 16.17 11.91 4.39
CA GLU A 469 15.65 10.54 4.27
C GLU A 469 14.99 10.05 5.56
N GLU A 470 15.58 10.33 6.72
CA GLU A 470 15.00 9.94 8.01
C GLU A 470 13.76 10.75 8.38
N LEU A 471 13.61 11.96 7.84
CA LEU A 471 12.45 12.83 8.04
C LEU A 471 11.28 12.49 7.10
N ASN A 472 11.56 11.87 5.95
CA ASN A 472 10.53 11.39 5.04
C ASN A 472 9.66 10.31 5.72
N ALA A 473 8.33 10.43 5.58
CA ALA A 473 7.32 9.60 6.25
C ALA A 473 7.32 9.61 7.80
N ARG A 474 8.16 10.43 8.45
CA ARG A 474 8.28 10.55 9.92
C ARG A 474 7.91 11.93 10.46
N THR A 475 7.29 12.76 9.63
CA THR A 475 6.85 14.11 9.97
C THR A 475 5.37 14.29 9.74
N ILE A 476 4.76 15.17 10.53
CA ILE A 476 3.35 15.54 10.44
C ILE A 476 3.28 16.86 9.68
N HIS A 477 2.52 16.87 8.58
CA HIS A 477 2.31 18.08 7.79
C HIS A 477 1.19 18.92 8.41
N ILE A 478 1.49 20.17 8.75
CA ILE A 478 0.57 21.09 9.44
C ILE A 478 0.25 22.27 8.54
N ARG A 479 -1.04 22.59 8.46
CA ARG A 479 -1.57 23.82 7.89
C ARG A 479 -2.05 24.73 9.02
N ILE A 480 -1.65 25.99 8.99
CA ILE A 480 -2.08 26.97 9.99
C ILE A 480 -3.58 27.23 9.81
N ALA A 481 -4.33 27.13 10.92
CA ALA A 481 -5.77 27.31 10.92
C ALA A 481 -6.17 28.78 10.68
N GLY A 482 -7.15 29.01 9.80
CA GLY A 482 -7.79 30.33 9.63
C GLY A 482 -6.99 31.38 8.87
N VAL A 483 -5.79 31.06 8.38
CA VAL A 483 -4.87 31.98 7.71
C VAL A 483 -4.64 31.51 6.27
N ASP A 484 -4.68 32.45 5.32
CA ASP A 484 -4.29 32.23 3.92
C ASP A 484 -3.18 33.23 3.55
N ALA A 485 -1.99 32.71 3.27
CA ALA A 485 -0.82 33.51 2.94
C ALA A 485 -0.70 33.71 1.41
N PRO A 486 0.04 34.73 0.94
CA PRO A 486 0.27 34.92 -0.49
C PRO A 486 1.02 33.74 -1.10
N GLU A 487 0.62 33.37 -2.32
CA GLU A 487 1.14 32.19 -3.01
C GLU A 487 2.59 32.38 -3.49
N LEU A 488 3.42 31.36 -3.28
CA LEU A 488 4.79 31.33 -3.81
C LEU A 488 4.78 30.87 -5.29
N ALA A 489 5.86 31.15 -6.01
CA ALA A 489 6.03 30.62 -7.37
C ALA A 489 6.07 29.08 -7.34
N HIS A 490 5.12 28.44 -8.03
CA HIS A 490 5.01 26.98 -8.06
C HIS A 490 4.53 26.50 -9.43
N PHE A 491 5.23 25.51 -10.01
CA PHE A 491 4.90 24.88 -11.30
C PHE A 491 4.47 25.85 -12.40
N GLY A 492 5.32 26.82 -12.75
CA GLY A 492 5.06 27.77 -13.83
C GLY A 492 4.05 28.87 -13.50
N ARG A 493 3.47 28.91 -12.30
CA ARG A 493 2.68 30.05 -11.80
C ARG A 493 3.60 31.15 -11.25
N PRO A 494 3.32 32.43 -11.53
CA PRO A 494 4.07 33.54 -10.94
C PRO A 494 3.85 33.60 -9.42
N ALA A 495 4.84 34.08 -8.68
CA ALA A 495 4.67 34.37 -7.25
C ALA A 495 3.74 35.57 -7.05
N GLN A 496 2.92 35.51 -6.02
CA GLN A 496 2.14 36.66 -5.55
C GLN A 496 3.07 37.64 -4.82
N PRO A 497 2.85 38.97 -4.92
CA PRO A 497 3.55 39.94 -4.09
C PRO A 497 3.50 39.58 -2.60
N TYR A 498 4.59 39.83 -1.87
CA TYR A 498 4.76 39.50 -0.45
C TYR A 498 4.81 37.99 -0.09
N GLY A 499 4.70 37.06 -1.05
CA GLY A 499 4.79 35.61 -0.77
C GLY A 499 6.14 35.18 -0.19
N GLU A 500 7.25 35.67 -0.75
CA GLU A 500 8.59 35.38 -0.25
C GLU A 500 8.84 35.99 1.14
N GLU A 501 8.33 37.19 1.39
CA GLU A 501 8.45 37.87 2.68
C GLU A 501 7.67 37.13 3.77
N ALA A 502 6.45 36.69 3.48
CA ALA A 502 5.64 35.87 4.37
C ALA A 502 6.35 34.53 4.70
N MET A 503 6.93 33.87 3.70
CA MET A 503 7.69 32.63 3.90
C MET A 503 8.94 32.86 4.76
N LYS A 504 9.70 33.92 4.50
CA LYS A 504 10.91 34.28 5.26
C LYS A 504 10.58 34.59 6.71
N TRP A 505 9.49 35.32 6.95
CA TRP A 505 8.99 35.62 8.28
C TRP A 505 8.55 34.35 9.01
N LEU A 506 7.80 33.47 8.35
CA LEU A 506 7.39 32.22 8.98
C LEU A 506 8.61 31.37 9.36
N LYS A 507 9.60 31.25 8.45
CA LYS A 507 10.86 30.55 8.74
C LYS A 507 11.57 31.14 9.97
N SER A 508 11.71 32.45 10.09
CA SER A 508 12.38 33.07 11.25
C SER A 508 11.60 32.86 12.56
N MET A 509 10.28 32.80 12.48
CA MET A 509 9.38 32.60 13.62
C MET A 509 9.38 31.16 14.15
N ILE A 510 9.36 30.15 13.27
CA ILE A 510 9.08 28.74 13.65
C ILE A 510 10.18 27.73 13.31
N LEU A 511 11.06 27.98 12.34
CA LEU A 511 12.05 26.98 11.89
C LEU A 511 13.01 26.61 13.03
N ASN A 512 13.29 25.32 13.18
CA ASN A 512 14.13 24.77 14.26
C ASN A 512 13.66 25.12 15.68
N ARG A 513 12.41 25.55 15.84
CA ARG A 513 11.81 25.82 17.15
C ARG A 513 10.82 24.72 17.52
N ARG A 514 10.50 24.66 18.81
CA ARG A 514 9.50 23.74 19.34
C ARG A 514 8.16 24.45 19.38
N VAL A 515 7.16 23.82 18.76
CA VAL A 515 5.81 24.36 18.62
C VAL A 515 4.79 23.44 19.27
N ARG A 516 3.68 24.03 19.72
CA ARG A 516 2.50 23.31 20.17
C ARG A 516 1.37 23.57 19.19
N ALA A 517 0.94 22.52 18.49
CA ALA A 517 -0.13 22.57 17.51
C ALA A 517 -1.41 21.96 18.10
N TYR A 518 -2.49 22.73 18.16
CA TYR A 518 -3.81 22.27 18.56
C TYR A 518 -4.55 21.78 17.33
N ILE A 519 -4.76 20.47 17.24
CA ILE A 519 -5.25 19.82 16.02
C ILE A 519 -6.77 19.93 15.92
N HIS A 520 -7.29 20.44 14.82
CA HIS A 520 -8.73 20.66 14.64
C HIS A 520 -9.36 19.66 13.69
N ARG A 521 -8.77 19.49 12.49
CA ARG A 521 -9.22 18.51 11.48
C ARG A 521 -8.09 18.06 10.55
N ARG A 522 -8.38 17.01 9.78
CA ARG A 522 -7.57 16.58 8.63
C ARG A 522 -8.11 17.20 7.35
N ASP A 523 -7.22 17.73 6.51
CA ASP A 523 -7.50 18.33 5.20
C ASP A 523 -7.43 17.26 4.08
N GLN A 524 -7.96 17.57 2.89
CA GLN A 524 -7.98 16.70 1.71
C GLN A 524 -6.58 16.34 1.16
N TYR A 525 -5.56 17.12 1.53
CA TYR A 525 -4.16 16.93 1.13
C TYR A 525 -3.32 16.23 2.21
N ASP A 526 -3.96 15.45 3.10
CA ASP A 526 -3.31 14.77 4.22
C ASP A 526 -2.51 15.71 5.15
N ARG A 527 -3.04 16.92 5.34
CA ARG A 527 -2.51 17.93 6.27
C ARG A 527 -3.37 18.00 7.51
N VAL A 528 -2.78 18.33 8.64
CA VAL A 528 -3.53 18.62 9.85
C VAL A 528 -3.73 20.13 9.96
N VAL A 529 -4.98 20.58 9.96
CA VAL A 529 -5.34 21.97 10.23
C VAL A 529 -5.24 22.19 11.74
N ALA A 530 -4.38 23.11 12.16
CA ALA A 530 -4.10 23.33 13.57
C ALA A 530 -3.81 24.80 13.91
N SER A 531 -4.21 25.21 15.11
CA SER A 531 -3.75 26.48 15.71
C SER A 531 -2.37 26.27 16.33
N VAL A 532 -1.40 27.10 15.98
CA VAL A 532 0.02 26.85 16.26
C VAL A 532 0.55 27.91 17.21
N TYR A 533 1.09 27.46 18.34
CA TYR A 533 1.68 28.34 19.35
C TYR A 533 3.17 28.10 19.47
N VAL A 534 3.94 29.19 19.41
CA VAL A 534 5.36 29.23 19.76
C VAL A 534 5.49 29.73 21.18
N ARG A 535 6.32 29.07 21.98
CA ARG A 535 6.65 29.55 23.32
C ARG A 535 7.85 30.49 23.24
N HIS A 536 7.68 31.73 23.68
CA HIS A 536 8.76 32.69 23.85
C HIS A 536 8.92 32.97 25.36
N TRP A 537 9.98 32.40 25.95
CA TRP A 537 10.22 32.41 27.39
C TRP A 537 9.04 31.84 28.22
N ILE A 538 8.17 32.69 28.76
CA ILE A 538 6.96 32.29 29.52
C ILE A 538 5.68 32.44 28.70
N PHE A 539 5.64 33.35 27.72
CA PHE A 539 4.43 33.65 26.94
C PHE A 539 4.27 32.72 25.73
N ARG A 540 3.01 32.45 25.37
CA ARG A 540 2.65 31.73 24.13
C ARG A 540 2.17 32.74 23.11
N ARG A 541 2.74 32.70 21.91
CA ARG A 541 2.29 33.53 20.78
C ARG A 541 1.66 32.62 19.73
N ASP A 542 0.48 32.98 19.26
CA ASP A 542 -0.18 32.33 18.14
C ASP A 542 0.49 32.78 16.83
N VAL A 543 1.01 31.83 16.07
CA VAL A 543 1.70 32.11 14.81
C VAL A 543 0.75 32.72 13.78
N GLY A 544 -0.49 32.23 13.69
CA GLY A 544 -1.46 32.71 12.71
C GLY A 544 -1.89 34.15 12.98
N LEU A 545 -2.15 34.48 14.24
CA LEU A 545 -2.50 35.83 14.66
C LEU A 545 -1.35 36.83 14.41
N GLU A 546 -0.11 36.43 14.67
CA GLU A 546 1.07 37.27 14.41
C GLU A 546 1.29 37.51 12.91
N MET A 547 1.01 36.53 12.04
CA MET A 547 1.04 36.72 10.59
C MET A 547 0.03 37.78 10.12
N LEU A 548 -1.18 37.76 10.69
CA LEU A 548 -2.24 38.72 10.38
C LEU A 548 -1.86 40.13 10.85
N LYS A 549 -1.33 40.28 12.07
CA LYS A 549 -0.87 41.57 12.61
C LYS A 549 0.23 42.20 11.78
N GLN A 550 1.12 41.38 11.21
CA GLN A 550 2.20 41.85 10.32
C GLN A 550 1.73 42.09 8.88
N GLY A 551 0.45 41.85 8.56
CA GLY A 551 -0.09 41.98 7.21
C GLY A 551 0.54 41.01 6.21
N LEU A 552 0.96 39.84 6.66
CA LEU A 552 1.62 38.81 5.83
C LEU A 552 0.66 37.69 5.40
N ALA A 553 -0.60 37.76 5.83
CA ALA A 553 -1.66 36.85 5.43
C ALA A 553 -3.04 37.51 5.54
N THR A 554 -4.05 36.83 5.00
CA THR A 554 -5.48 37.18 5.06
C THR A 554 -6.26 36.14 5.86
N VAL A 555 -7.44 36.50 6.36
CA VAL A 555 -8.32 35.55 7.05
C VAL A 555 -9.04 34.68 6.02
N TYR A 556 -9.09 33.37 6.25
CA TYR A 556 -9.68 32.43 5.29
C TYR A 556 -11.23 32.45 5.32
N GLU A 557 -11.86 32.94 4.23
CA GLU A 557 -13.31 33.11 4.11
C GLU A 557 -14.01 31.96 3.35
N ALA A 558 -14.02 30.74 3.87
CA ALA A 558 -14.89 29.68 3.32
C ALA A 558 -16.27 29.68 3.99
N LYS A 559 -17.35 29.67 3.19
CA LYS A 559 -18.75 29.60 3.64
C LYS A 559 -19.11 28.30 4.40
N ALA A 560 -18.25 27.29 4.40
CA ALA A 560 -18.42 26.07 5.19
C ALA A 560 -17.05 25.48 5.58
N GLY A 561 -16.81 25.33 6.89
CA GLY A 561 -15.70 24.53 7.42
C GLY A 561 -14.39 25.26 7.74
N SER A 562 -14.34 26.59 7.85
CA SER A 562 -13.17 27.26 8.43
C SER A 562 -13.15 27.05 9.95
N GLU A 563 -12.09 26.40 10.45
CA GLU A 563 -11.92 26.15 11.88
C GLU A 563 -10.89 27.15 12.43
N PHE A 564 -11.34 28.07 13.28
CA PHE A 564 -10.50 29.11 13.90
C PHE A 564 -10.14 28.81 15.36
N GLY A 565 -10.49 27.62 15.87
CA GLY A 565 -10.28 27.28 17.28
C GLY A 565 -10.95 28.23 18.28
N GLY A 566 -12.00 28.95 17.88
CA GLY A 566 -12.71 29.94 18.70
C GLY A 566 -12.17 31.38 18.62
N LEU A 567 -11.08 31.64 17.88
CA LEU A 567 -10.40 32.95 17.81
C LEU A 567 -10.76 33.78 16.56
N GLU A 568 -11.85 33.45 15.87
CA GLU A 568 -12.23 34.09 14.60
C GLU A 568 -12.38 35.61 14.69
N LYS A 569 -12.96 36.11 15.79
CA LYS A 569 -13.13 37.55 16.04
C LYS A 569 -11.79 38.26 16.15
N GLU A 570 -10.82 37.66 16.85
CA GLU A 570 -9.48 38.22 17.02
C GLU A 570 -8.70 38.24 15.70
N TYR A 571 -8.84 37.19 14.89
CA TYR A 571 -8.21 37.09 13.58
C TYR A 571 -8.74 38.16 12.63
N ARG A 572 -10.07 38.34 12.57
CA ARG A 572 -10.68 39.42 11.79
C ARG A 572 -10.29 40.81 12.28
N ALA A 573 -10.25 41.03 13.59
CA ALA A 573 -9.83 42.30 14.17
C ALA A 573 -8.36 42.61 13.85
N ALA A 574 -7.47 41.61 13.92
CA ALA A 574 -6.07 41.75 13.57
C ALA A 574 -5.88 42.09 12.08
N GLU A 575 -6.63 41.43 11.18
CA GLU A 575 -6.61 41.75 9.76
C GLU A 575 -7.15 43.16 9.48
N ALA A 576 -8.27 43.55 10.09
CA ALA A 576 -8.84 44.88 9.94
C ALA A 576 -7.87 45.97 10.43
N HIS A 577 -7.17 45.72 11.54
CA HIS A 577 -6.14 46.62 12.05
C HIS A 577 -4.94 46.69 11.09
N ALA A 578 -4.45 45.55 10.57
CA ALA A 578 -3.36 45.53 9.60
C ALA A 578 -3.70 46.24 8.28
N LYS A 579 -4.95 46.12 7.82
CA LYS A 579 -5.51 46.85 6.68
C LYS A 579 -5.53 48.36 6.94
N HIS A 580 -6.04 48.77 8.10
CA HIS A 580 -6.12 50.19 8.48
C HIS A 580 -4.75 50.84 8.68
N SER A 581 -3.80 50.11 9.28
CA SER A 581 -2.43 50.58 9.52
C SER A 581 -1.51 50.45 8.31
N GLY A 582 -1.99 49.88 7.19
CA GLY A 582 -1.21 49.72 5.97
C GLY A 582 0.09 48.94 6.19
N VAL A 583 0.04 47.80 6.90
CA VAL A 583 1.23 46.99 7.23
C VAL A 583 1.35 45.80 6.27
N GLY A 584 2.58 45.39 5.95
CA GLY A 584 2.85 44.24 5.08
C GLY A 584 2.25 44.43 3.68
N MET A 585 1.45 43.44 3.25
CA MET A 585 0.83 43.47 1.92
C MET A 585 -0.15 44.62 1.72
N TRP A 586 -0.63 45.26 2.80
CA TRP A 586 -1.58 46.38 2.76
C TRP A 586 -0.92 47.75 2.58
N LYS A 587 0.41 47.82 2.41
CA LYS A 587 1.13 49.08 2.18
C LYS A 587 0.76 49.69 0.84
N GLU A 588 0.18 50.89 0.86
CA GLU A 588 0.08 51.71 -0.34
C GLU A 588 1.45 52.29 -0.74
N PRO A 589 1.72 52.50 -2.04
CA PRO A 589 2.95 53.15 -2.48
C PRO A 589 2.99 54.59 -1.97
N GLY A 590 4.03 54.90 -1.18
CA GLY A 590 4.22 56.21 -0.55
C GLY A 590 4.38 57.35 -1.56
N LEU A 591 4.06 58.57 -1.10
CA LEU A 591 4.08 59.81 -1.88
C LEU A 591 5.45 60.11 -2.53
N LEU A 592 6.54 59.69 -1.87
CA LEU A 592 7.93 59.79 -2.38
C LEU A 592 8.19 58.86 -3.58
N SER A 593 7.66 57.63 -3.61
CA SER A 593 7.74 56.76 -4.79
C SER A 593 6.88 57.28 -5.96
N ARG A 594 5.83 58.05 -5.68
CA ARG A 594 5.03 58.73 -6.71
C ARG A 594 5.75 59.95 -7.30
N LEU A 595 6.56 60.64 -6.49
CA LEU A 595 7.33 61.84 -6.89
C LEU A 595 8.66 61.52 -7.60
N ILE A 596 9.36 60.44 -7.24
CA ILE A 596 10.71 60.12 -7.76
C ILE A 596 10.67 59.49 -9.18
N GLY A 597 9.50 59.23 -9.75
CA GLY A 597 9.42 58.73 -11.13
C GLY A 597 10.13 57.39 -11.34
N GLU A 598 10.22 56.56 -10.29
CA GLU A 598 10.65 55.17 -10.44
C GLU A 598 9.73 54.51 -11.46
N LYS A 599 10.29 54.14 -12.62
CA LYS A 599 9.59 53.41 -13.67
C LYS A 599 8.88 52.23 -13.02
N LYS A 600 7.54 52.24 -13.08
CA LYS A 600 6.67 51.16 -12.56
C LYS A 600 7.27 49.79 -12.90
N LYS A 601 7.91 49.11 -11.94
CA LYS A 601 7.74 47.65 -11.88
C LYS A 601 6.23 47.48 -11.85
N LYS A 602 5.64 46.82 -12.86
CA LYS A 602 4.18 46.62 -12.97
C LYS A 602 3.63 46.12 -11.63
N GLN A 603 3.22 47.04 -10.76
CA GLN A 603 2.61 46.73 -9.48
C GLN A 603 1.22 46.22 -9.85
N GLN A 604 1.07 44.90 -9.78
CA GLN A 604 -0.21 44.24 -9.95
C GLN A 604 -1.16 44.82 -8.89
N PRO A 605 -2.47 44.98 -9.21
CA PRO A 605 -3.45 45.44 -8.24
C PRO A 605 -3.37 44.57 -6.98
N LEU A 606 -3.58 45.18 -5.82
CA LEU A 606 -3.59 44.50 -4.54
C LEU A 606 -4.70 43.45 -4.54
N GLU A 607 -4.33 42.20 -4.82
CA GLU A 607 -5.22 41.06 -4.91
C GLU A 607 -5.04 40.17 -3.69
N THR A 608 -6.14 39.73 -3.10
CA THR A 608 -6.11 38.75 -2.01
C THR A 608 -5.63 37.38 -2.52
N PRO A 609 -5.03 36.52 -1.67
CA PRO A 609 -4.61 35.17 -2.08
C PRO A 609 -5.74 34.35 -2.72
N ARG A 610 -6.99 34.57 -2.29
CA ARG A 610 -8.17 33.92 -2.86
C ARG A 610 -8.50 34.41 -4.28
N GLU A 611 -8.46 35.71 -4.50
CA GLU A 611 -8.68 36.32 -5.82
C GLU A 611 -7.59 35.86 -6.79
N PHE A 612 -6.34 35.83 -6.33
CA PHE A 612 -5.20 35.29 -7.08
C PHE A 612 -5.46 33.83 -7.53
N LYS A 613 -5.84 32.95 -6.60
CA LYS A 613 -6.17 31.54 -6.90
C LYS A 613 -7.29 31.41 -7.91
N THR A 614 -8.34 32.21 -7.76
CA THR A 614 -9.51 32.19 -8.65
C THR A 614 -9.13 32.62 -10.07
N ARG A 615 -8.35 33.70 -10.19
CA ARG A 615 -7.82 34.21 -11.46
C ARG A 615 -6.91 33.19 -12.15
N MET A 616 -6.00 32.57 -11.40
CA MET A 616 -5.08 31.56 -11.95
C MET A 616 -5.80 30.30 -12.41
N LYS A 617 -6.81 29.84 -11.66
CA LYS A 617 -7.63 28.70 -12.07
C LYS A 617 -8.38 28.98 -13.36
N ALA A 618 -8.98 30.16 -13.50
CA ALA A 618 -9.65 30.58 -14.74
C ALA A 618 -8.69 30.62 -15.94
N LEU A 619 -7.46 31.11 -15.75
CA LEU A 619 -6.42 31.12 -16.79
C LEU A 619 -5.98 29.71 -17.20
N GLU A 620 -5.86 28.78 -16.25
CA GLU A 620 -5.56 27.38 -16.54
C GLU A 620 -6.69 26.70 -17.32
N GLU A 621 -7.94 26.89 -16.88
CA GLU A 621 -9.12 26.37 -17.58
C GLU A 621 -9.17 26.87 -19.03
N GLN A 622 -8.88 28.15 -19.26
CA GLN A 622 -8.77 28.74 -20.60
C GLN A 622 -7.65 28.09 -21.43
N LYS A 623 -6.48 27.85 -20.86
CA LYS A 623 -5.37 27.16 -21.55
C LYS A 623 -5.73 25.72 -21.92
N THR A 624 -6.34 24.96 -21.01
CA THR A 624 -6.82 23.60 -21.31
C THR A 624 -7.90 23.59 -22.37
N ASN A 625 -8.80 24.57 -22.37
CA ASN A 625 -9.87 24.66 -23.38
C ASN A 625 -9.32 25.08 -24.76
N GLN A 626 -8.26 25.89 -24.81
CA GLN A 626 -7.56 26.21 -26.06
C GLN A 626 -6.77 25.01 -26.61
N ALA A 627 -6.14 24.21 -25.75
CA ALA A 627 -5.42 23.01 -26.15
C ALA A 627 -6.35 21.88 -26.66
N LYS A 628 -7.63 21.89 -26.29
CA LYS A 628 -8.64 20.91 -26.71
C LYS A 628 -9.40 21.28 -27.99
N LYS A 629 -9.14 22.44 -28.61
CA LYS A 629 -9.77 22.78 -29.89
C LYS A 629 -9.11 21.97 -31.02
N PRO A 630 -9.86 21.14 -31.77
CA PRO A 630 -9.30 20.42 -32.91
C PRO A 630 -8.86 21.42 -33.99
N CYS A 631 -7.71 21.14 -34.61
CA CYS A 631 -7.16 21.92 -35.72
C CYS A 631 -8.18 21.89 -36.86
N ALA A 632 -8.90 22.99 -37.07
CA ALA A 632 -9.91 23.07 -38.12
C ALA A 632 -9.22 22.89 -39.49
N THR A 633 -9.56 21.79 -40.16
CA THR A 633 -9.20 21.48 -41.55
C THR A 633 -9.48 22.69 -42.45
N LYS A 634 -8.42 23.27 -43.02
CA LYS A 634 -8.51 24.22 -44.12
C LYS A 634 -9.27 23.55 -45.28
N LYS A 635 -10.53 23.92 -45.49
CA LYS A 635 -11.28 23.59 -46.71
C LYS A 635 -10.53 24.17 -47.91
N ARG A 636 -9.92 23.28 -48.70
CA ARG A 636 -9.32 23.58 -49.99
C ARG A 636 -10.46 23.78 -50.98
N VAL A 637 -10.70 25.01 -51.40
CA VAL A 637 -11.58 25.36 -52.51
C VAL A 637 -10.99 24.69 -53.76
N LYS A 638 -11.72 23.75 -54.37
CA LYS A 638 -11.42 23.26 -55.72
C LYS A 638 -12.25 24.07 -56.70
N SER A 639 -11.56 24.89 -57.48
CA SER A 639 -12.00 25.39 -58.77
C SER A 639 -11.70 24.32 -59.84
N ALA A 640 -12.74 23.80 -60.49
CA ALA A 640 -12.77 23.31 -61.87
C ALA A 640 -14.23 22.98 -62.21
#